data_AF-A0A661R1R2-F1
#
_entry.id   AF-A0A661R1R2-F1
#
_cell.length_a   1.000
_cell.length_b   1.000
_cell.length_c   1.000
_cell.angle_alpha   90.00
_cell.angle_beta   90.00
_cell.angle_gamma   90.00
#
_symmetry.space_group_name_H-M   'P 1'
#
loop_
_entity.id
_entity.type
_entity.pdbx_description
1 polymer ?
#
loop_
_entity_poly.entity_id
_entity_poly.type
_entity_poly.pdbx_seq_one_letter_code
_entity_poly.pdbx_strand_id
1 'polypeptide(L)'
;MGIFCLLTTTCFAAIGVKDSQGNDLVFNNPPLRVVCLVPSAAEILFEIGAGEAVAGLTYHDATLEGAAGKAVVGGFFMPSLERIKELQPDLVILAPFQQQIMDGLNKAGVQIFVYETKSIAQSHENILVLGKVFNRETLARQVVKNNRLAMDHIEKKLARAVPGKRKRVIRLMGRDKIMTPGSTSFQNELIRLSGGIPPDFGKKGSVVEVTREEWETFNPQVIYGCGQDREAAQNFFSQPGWKEVDAVKNNQIYYFSCDLTCRASTHSGYFISWLSAMIYAREFADPANDILPEKITRSRPIHLDLDYVKSAVVNTADIYDFANKTLVVDFKHAQTILSTLEGQRENIFSVGNHYSPPPTWGAVHRLGVDDIRARILRVNGKEKDAASFLITGADMDNLSVSEQSFKEMKVVALVTAGVLSNALRMSKDQGLFYEPGTINIILLTNMKLSNRAMARAIIAATEAKTAALEDMDIRSAYTPLVNQATGTGTDNVLVVQGEGRAVQNAGGHSKMGELIAKAVYAGVNEAVLKQNKIGSGRHIFQRLKERKISLYSLADGVDCDCMLQKGVKKNRFAKTVEHLVLEKKVAAFIETAFALSDAYERGLIRDIGLFQKWCLDIASEISGQRIDHIQDFLNDQPIPLVLKTALNTVFTGVLEGLNKKTIKLE
;
A
#
# COMPACT_ATOMS: atom_id res chain seq x y z
N MET A 1 -19.52 33.21 -39.85
CA MET A 1 -20.29 32.13 -39.21
C MET A 1 -19.76 31.93 -37.81
N GLY A 2 -20.47 32.46 -36.80
CA GLY A 2 -20.09 32.31 -35.40
C GLY A 2 -20.45 30.93 -34.89
N ILE A 3 -19.49 30.23 -34.31
CA ILE A 3 -19.69 28.94 -33.64
C ILE A 3 -20.26 29.24 -32.26
N PHE A 4 -21.56 29.04 -32.10
CA PHE A 4 -22.24 29.06 -30.79
C PHE A 4 -21.89 27.75 -30.07
N CYS A 5 -21.04 27.83 -29.05
CA CYS A 5 -20.77 26.71 -28.15
C CYS A 5 -21.97 26.58 -27.20
N LEU A 6 -22.90 25.67 -27.53
CA LEU A 6 -24.02 25.30 -26.68
C LEU A 6 -23.48 24.57 -25.43
N LEU A 7 -23.30 25.31 -24.35
CA LEU A 7 -23.16 24.74 -23.00
C LEU A 7 -24.51 24.12 -22.62
N THR A 8 -24.65 22.81 -22.79
CA THR A 8 -25.77 22.06 -22.24
C THR A 8 -25.60 21.97 -20.73
N THR A 9 -26.29 22.84 -19.97
CA THR A 9 -26.46 22.70 -18.53
C THR A 9 -27.33 21.48 -18.25
N THR A 10 -26.71 20.35 -17.91
CA THR A 10 -27.44 19.20 -17.36
C THR A 10 -28.05 19.62 -16.03
N CYS A 11 -29.37 19.76 -15.98
CA CYS A 11 -30.11 20.10 -14.77
C CYS A 11 -29.99 18.94 -13.77
N PHE A 12 -29.27 19.16 -12.67
CA PHE A 12 -29.23 18.22 -11.55
C PHE A 12 -30.52 18.39 -10.73
N ALA A 13 -31.33 17.34 -10.62
CA ALA A 13 -32.48 17.36 -9.74
C ALA A 13 -32.00 17.31 -8.28
N ALA A 14 -32.57 18.13 -7.40
CA ALA A 14 -32.22 18.11 -5.98
C ALA A 14 -32.39 16.69 -5.41
N ILE A 15 -31.35 16.18 -4.75
CA ILE A 15 -31.37 14.86 -4.15
C ILE A 15 -31.44 14.97 -2.63
N GLY A 16 -32.39 14.26 -2.04
CA GLY A 16 -32.40 13.94 -0.61
C GLY A 16 -31.62 12.64 -0.35
N VAL A 17 -30.75 12.68 0.66
CA VAL A 17 -30.05 11.50 1.20
C VAL A 17 -30.02 11.56 2.73
N LYS A 18 -29.79 10.41 3.36
CA LYS A 18 -29.51 10.33 4.79
C LYS A 18 -28.03 10.02 5.01
N ASP A 19 -27.43 10.65 6.00
CA ASP A 19 -26.08 10.29 6.46
C ASP A 19 -26.11 9.07 7.40
N SER A 20 -24.95 8.65 7.90
CA SER A 20 -24.86 7.44 8.75
C SER A 20 -25.51 7.57 10.14
N GLN A 21 -25.90 8.79 10.56
CA GLN A 21 -26.68 9.04 11.76
C GLN A 21 -28.17 9.27 11.48
N GLY A 22 -28.58 9.23 10.21
CA GLY A 22 -29.97 9.39 9.77
C GLY A 22 -30.39 10.84 9.51
N ASN A 23 -29.45 11.79 9.56
CA ASN A 23 -29.71 13.20 9.27
C ASN A 23 -30.09 13.37 7.80
N ASP A 24 -31.14 14.15 7.52
CA ASP A 24 -31.57 14.46 6.16
C ASP A 24 -30.69 15.56 5.56
N LEU A 25 -30.08 15.26 4.42
CA LEU A 25 -29.26 16.18 3.64
C LEU A 25 -29.86 16.36 2.26
N VAL A 26 -29.92 17.61 1.81
CA VAL A 26 -30.37 17.97 0.46
C VAL A 26 -29.18 18.54 -0.31
N PHE A 27 -28.92 17.97 -1.49
CA PHE A 27 -27.91 18.44 -2.42
C PHE A 27 -28.57 18.92 -3.70
N ASN A 28 -28.41 20.21 -4.00
CA ASN A 28 -28.93 20.81 -5.24
C ASN A 28 -27.98 20.62 -6.43
N ASN A 29 -26.70 20.36 -6.16
CA ASN A 29 -25.66 20.01 -7.12
C ASN A 29 -24.68 19.03 -6.45
N PRO A 30 -23.94 18.22 -7.22
CA PRO A 30 -22.82 17.47 -6.67
C PRO A 30 -21.80 18.41 -6.00
N PRO A 31 -21.28 18.06 -4.81
CA PRO A 31 -20.24 18.86 -4.17
C PRO A 31 -18.99 18.96 -5.05
N LEU A 32 -18.38 20.15 -5.11
CA LEU A 32 -17.23 20.45 -5.95
C LEU A 32 -15.94 20.63 -5.15
N ARG A 33 -16.02 20.92 -3.85
CA ARG A 33 -14.85 21.17 -3.02
C ARG A 33 -15.01 20.57 -1.62
N VAL A 34 -14.74 19.28 -1.56
CA VAL A 34 -14.92 18.40 -0.40
C VAL A 34 -13.65 18.33 0.45
N VAL A 35 -13.82 18.38 1.77
CA VAL A 35 -12.80 17.89 2.70
C VAL A 35 -13.28 16.58 3.31
N CYS A 36 -12.53 15.50 3.06
CA CYS A 36 -12.85 14.18 3.58
C CYS A 36 -11.90 13.81 4.72
N LEU A 37 -12.47 13.76 5.93
CA LEU A 37 -11.74 13.42 7.14
C LEU A 37 -11.81 11.93 7.48
N VAL A 38 -12.58 11.13 6.73
CA VAL A 38 -12.79 9.70 7.02
C VAL A 38 -12.10 8.83 5.97
N PRO A 39 -11.13 7.98 6.36
CA PRO A 39 -10.34 7.19 5.43
C PRO A 39 -11.15 6.25 4.51
N SER A 40 -12.20 5.60 5.02
CA SER A 40 -13.08 4.75 4.21
C SER A 40 -13.93 5.56 3.23
N ALA A 41 -14.40 6.75 3.62
CA ALA A 41 -15.12 7.63 2.69
C ALA A 41 -14.20 8.16 1.58
N ALA A 42 -12.96 8.52 1.92
CA ALA A 42 -11.97 8.96 0.93
C ALA A 42 -11.73 7.88 -0.13
N GLU A 43 -11.49 6.64 0.30
CA GLU A 43 -11.34 5.48 -0.59
C GLU A 43 -12.53 5.32 -1.55
N ILE A 44 -13.76 5.43 -1.04
CA ILE A 44 -14.97 5.38 -1.86
C ILE A 44 -14.97 6.50 -2.90
N LEU A 45 -14.68 7.75 -2.51
CA LEU A 45 -14.70 8.89 -3.43
C LEU A 45 -13.72 8.74 -4.59
N PHE A 46 -12.51 8.25 -4.34
CA PHE A 46 -11.54 8.01 -5.41
C PHE A 46 -11.97 6.84 -6.30
N GLU A 47 -12.44 5.73 -5.73
CA GLU A 47 -12.85 4.54 -6.49
C GLU A 47 -14.07 4.82 -7.40
N ILE A 48 -15.03 5.63 -6.95
CA ILE A 48 -16.20 5.99 -7.76
C ILE A 48 -15.94 7.14 -8.74
N GLY A 49 -14.69 7.63 -8.87
CA GLY A 49 -14.32 8.71 -9.78
C GLY A 49 -14.83 10.09 -9.35
N ALA A 50 -14.95 10.31 -8.04
CA ALA A 50 -15.27 11.61 -7.42
C ALA A 50 -14.05 12.29 -6.77
N GLY A 51 -12.84 11.71 -6.92
CA GLY A 51 -11.59 12.24 -6.35
C GLY A 51 -11.23 13.67 -6.77
N GLU A 52 -11.69 14.14 -7.94
CA GLU A 52 -11.49 15.53 -8.38
C GLU A 52 -12.15 16.55 -7.44
N ALA A 53 -13.34 16.23 -6.91
CA ALA A 53 -14.04 17.10 -5.97
C ALA A 53 -13.34 17.20 -4.60
N VAL A 54 -12.43 16.28 -4.29
CA VAL A 54 -11.70 16.29 -3.02
C VAL A 54 -10.61 17.36 -3.08
N ALA A 55 -10.69 18.33 -2.17
CA ALA A 55 -9.68 19.37 -1.98
C ALA A 55 -8.77 19.11 -0.77
N GLY A 56 -9.29 18.43 0.26
CA GLY A 56 -8.56 18.14 1.49
C GLY A 56 -8.78 16.72 2.00
N LEU A 57 -7.71 16.11 2.51
CA LEU A 57 -7.66 14.75 3.04
C LEU A 57 -6.88 14.69 4.36
N THR A 58 -7.07 13.60 5.11
CA THR A 58 -6.15 13.26 6.18
C THR A 58 -4.83 12.74 5.60
N TYR A 59 -3.74 12.82 6.37
CA TYR A 59 -2.46 12.24 5.95
C TYR A 59 -2.51 10.71 5.78
N HIS A 60 -3.54 10.03 6.30
CA HIS A 60 -3.74 8.59 6.13
C HIS A 60 -4.18 8.23 4.71
N ASP A 61 -4.72 9.19 3.95
CA ASP A 61 -5.36 8.98 2.65
C ASP A 61 -4.64 9.70 1.50
N ALA A 62 -3.59 10.45 1.82
CA ALA A 62 -2.78 11.19 0.85
C ALA A 62 -2.00 10.30 -0.14
N THR A 63 -2.02 8.98 0.07
CA THR A 63 -1.42 7.98 -0.84
C THR A 63 -2.44 7.25 -1.70
N LEU A 64 -3.73 7.61 -1.63
CA LEU A 64 -4.74 7.06 -2.53
C LEU A 64 -4.44 7.46 -3.98
N GLU A 65 -4.86 6.62 -4.92
CA GLU A 65 -4.76 6.94 -6.34
C GLU A 65 -5.55 8.21 -6.66
N GLY A 66 -4.90 9.19 -7.31
CA GLY A 66 -5.48 10.50 -7.58
C GLY A 66 -5.42 11.50 -6.42
N ALA A 67 -4.92 11.11 -5.23
CA ALA A 67 -4.76 12.02 -4.10
C ALA A 67 -3.48 12.89 -4.16
N ALA A 68 -2.61 12.67 -5.15
CA ALA A 68 -1.41 13.46 -5.35
C ALA A 68 -1.76 14.95 -5.51
N GLY A 69 -1.11 15.81 -4.72
CA GLY A 69 -1.32 17.26 -4.74
C GLY A 69 -2.54 17.76 -3.96
N LYS A 70 -3.38 16.88 -3.39
CA LYS A 70 -4.48 17.29 -2.51
C LYS A 70 -3.94 17.81 -1.17
N ALA A 71 -4.64 18.77 -0.55
CA ALA A 71 -4.18 19.35 0.71
C ALA A 71 -4.32 18.35 1.87
N VAL A 72 -3.31 18.29 2.73
CA VAL A 72 -3.36 17.49 3.96
C VAL A 72 -3.86 18.38 5.10
N VAL A 73 -5.02 18.03 5.66
CA VAL A 73 -5.70 18.81 6.72
C VAL A 73 -5.52 18.24 8.12
N GLY A 74 -4.52 17.38 8.33
CA GLY A 74 -4.22 16.74 9.63
C GLY A 74 -4.45 15.23 9.63
N GLY A 75 -4.57 14.65 10.82
CA GLY A 75 -4.80 13.21 11.02
C GLY A 75 -6.29 12.86 11.18
N PHE A 76 -6.62 11.57 11.11
CA PHE A 76 -7.99 11.07 11.31
C PHE A 76 -8.51 11.41 12.70
N PHE A 77 -7.70 11.20 13.73
CA PHE A 77 -8.10 11.51 15.11
C PHE A 77 -7.97 13.01 15.42
N MET A 78 -7.18 13.75 14.64
CA MET A 78 -6.72 15.09 14.97
C MET A 78 -6.64 16.00 13.73
N PRO A 79 -7.76 16.28 13.05
CA PRO A 79 -7.78 17.20 11.92
C PRO A 79 -7.66 18.67 12.37
N SER A 80 -7.19 19.54 11.47
CA SER A 80 -7.02 20.99 11.69
C SER A 80 -8.21 21.77 11.15
N LEU A 81 -9.04 22.32 12.06
CA LEU A 81 -10.20 23.14 11.68
C LEU A 81 -9.81 24.38 10.85
N GLU A 82 -8.68 25.01 11.16
CA GLU A 82 -8.17 26.18 10.44
C GLU A 82 -7.89 25.84 8.97
N ARG A 83 -7.08 24.80 8.73
CA ARG A 83 -6.77 24.31 7.37
C ARG A 83 -8.02 23.87 6.61
N ILE A 84 -8.98 23.25 7.31
CA ILE A 84 -10.27 22.90 6.69
C ILE A 84 -10.98 24.17 6.22
N LYS A 85 -11.05 25.21 7.05
CA LYS A 85 -11.72 26.48 6.70
C LYS A 85 -11.00 27.25 5.58
N GLU A 86 -9.67 27.22 5.54
CA GLU A 86 -8.86 27.82 4.47
C GLU A 86 -9.20 27.24 3.09
N LEU A 87 -9.51 25.94 3.04
CA LEU A 87 -9.95 25.29 1.82
C LEU A 87 -11.36 25.71 1.41
N GLN A 88 -12.13 26.38 2.29
CA GLN A 88 -13.50 26.90 2.12
C GLN A 88 -14.61 25.86 1.79
N PRO A 89 -14.58 24.60 2.25
CA PRO A 89 -15.36 23.46 1.71
C PRO A 89 -16.85 23.73 1.50
N ASP A 90 -17.42 23.17 0.44
CA ASP A 90 -18.88 23.08 0.27
C ASP A 90 -19.46 21.84 0.96
N LEU A 91 -18.64 20.82 1.21
CA LEU A 91 -18.97 19.64 2.00
C LEU A 91 -17.79 19.18 2.86
N VAL A 92 -18.06 18.82 4.11
CA VAL A 92 -17.11 18.07 4.96
C VAL A 92 -17.68 16.71 5.34
N ILE A 93 -16.92 15.65 5.05
CA ILE A 93 -17.25 14.29 5.48
C ILE A 93 -16.42 13.95 6.72
N LEU A 94 -17.08 13.64 7.82
CA LEU A 94 -16.43 13.43 9.13
C LEU A 94 -17.00 12.25 9.91
N ALA A 95 -16.24 11.74 10.88
CA ALA A 95 -16.66 10.65 11.75
C ALA A 95 -17.41 11.18 12.99
N PRO A 96 -18.36 10.41 13.57
CA PRO A 96 -19.15 10.84 14.73
C PRO A 96 -18.36 11.39 15.91
N PHE A 97 -17.17 10.88 16.20
CA PHE A 97 -16.36 11.30 17.35
C PHE A 97 -15.67 12.67 17.14
N GLN A 98 -15.66 13.22 15.92
CA GLN A 98 -15.02 14.49 15.59
C GLN A 98 -15.91 15.71 15.92
N GLN A 99 -16.59 15.68 17.08
CA GLN A 99 -17.60 16.67 17.47
C GLN A 99 -17.07 18.12 17.47
N GLN A 100 -15.84 18.33 17.95
CA GLN A 100 -15.24 19.68 17.98
C GLN A 100 -15.11 20.31 16.58
N ILE A 101 -14.80 19.49 15.57
CA ILE A 101 -14.72 19.93 14.18
C ILE A 101 -16.11 20.23 13.66
N MET A 102 -17.07 19.35 13.95
CA MET A 102 -18.48 19.53 13.57
C MET A 102 -19.03 20.85 14.11
N ASP A 103 -18.83 21.15 15.40
CA ASP A 103 -19.28 22.40 16.02
C ASP A 103 -18.64 23.63 15.38
N GLY A 104 -17.35 23.55 15.07
CA GLY A 104 -16.58 24.61 14.44
C GLY A 104 -16.99 24.91 12.99
N LEU A 105 -17.46 23.89 12.26
CA LEU A 105 -17.92 23.97 10.87
C LEU A 105 -19.40 24.39 10.78
N ASN A 106 -20.24 23.93 11.70
CA ASN A 106 -21.64 24.36 11.79
C ASN A 106 -21.74 25.88 11.97
N LYS A 107 -20.88 26.46 12.82
CA LYS A 107 -20.77 27.92 12.98
C LYS A 107 -20.37 28.65 11.70
N ALA A 108 -19.69 27.97 10.78
CA ALA A 108 -19.25 28.51 9.50
C ALA A 108 -20.27 28.25 8.36
N GLY A 109 -21.41 27.59 8.64
CA GLY A 109 -22.44 27.30 7.65
C GLY A 109 -22.04 26.27 6.60
N VAL A 110 -21.02 25.46 6.86
CA VAL A 110 -20.54 24.40 5.94
C VAL A 110 -21.44 23.17 6.07
N GLN A 111 -21.85 22.57 4.95
CA GLN A 111 -22.63 21.33 4.97
C GLN A 111 -21.76 20.16 5.45
N ILE A 112 -22.31 19.34 6.36
CA ILE A 112 -21.61 18.22 6.99
C ILE A 112 -22.31 16.92 6.63
N PHE A 113 -21.53 15.89 6.27
CA PHE A 113 -22.00 14.52 6.11
C PHE A 113 -21.33 13.65 7.17
N VAL A 114 -22.11 13.12 8.12
CA VAL A 114 -21.57 12.21 9.15
C VAL A 114 -21.46 10.81 8.57
N TYR A 115 -20.24 10.29 8.50
CA TYR A 115 -19.93 8.98 7.94
C TYR A 115 -19.49 8.00 9.03
N GLU A 116 -20.12 6.83 9.06
CA GLU A 116 -19.74 5.70 9.91
C GLU A 116 -20.08 4.38 9.21
N THR A 117 -19.29 3.33 9.48
CA THR A 117 -19.57 1.97 9.00
C THR A 117 -19.55 0.98 10.16
N LYS A 118 -20.67 0.30 10.42
CA LYS A 118 -20.85 -0.71 11.48
C LYS A 118 -21.00 -2.13 10.96
N SER A 119 -21.38 -2.30 9.69
CA SER A 119 -21.56 -3.60 9.03
C SER A 119 -21.17 -3.54 7.55
N ILE A 120 -21.01 -4.70 6.92
CA ILE A 120 -20.75 -4.79 5.47
C ILE A 120 -21.96 -4.31 4.66
N ALA A 121 -23.18 -4.55 5.14
CA ALA A 121 -24.40 -4.01 4.53
C ALA A 121 -24.38 -2.47 4.51
N GLN A 122 -24.08 -1.84 5.65
CA GLN A 122 -23.98 -0.39 5.75
C GLN A 122 -22.84 0.16 4.88
N SER A 123 -21.72 -0.56 4.75
CA SER A 123 -20.65 -0.20 3.81
C SER A 123 -21.18 -0.07 2.37
N HIS A 124 -21.95 -1.05 1.90
CA HIS A 124 -22.55 -0.99 0.57
C HIS A 124 -23.56 0.16 0.43
N GLU A 125 -24.36 0.42 1.45
CA GLU A 125 -25.29 1.57 1.46
C GLU A 125 -24.52 2.89 1.37
N ASN A 126 -23.46 3.07 2.17
CA ASN A 126 -22.61 4.25 2.15
C ASN A 126 -21.98 4.48 0.75
N ILE A 127 -21.51 3.41 0.09
CA ILE A 127 -21.00 3.49 -1.30
C ILE A 127 -22.07 4.01 -2.26
N LEU A 128 -23.30 3.49 -2.17
CA LEU A 128 -24.40 3.89 -3.04
C LEU A 128 -24.86 5.33 -2.75
N VAL A 129 -24.90 5.73 -1.48
CA VAL A 129 -25.26 7.10 -1.06
C VAL A 129 -24.23 8.09 -1.58
N LEU A 130 -22.94 7.85 -1.39
CA LEU A 130 -21.89 8.70 -1.96
C LEU A 130 -21.92 8.68 -3.49
N GLY A 131 -22.20 7.53 -4.11
CA GLY A 131 -22.50 7.44 -5.54
C GLY A 131 -23.58 8.41 -5.99
N LYS A 132 -24.68 8.51 -5.25
CA LYS A 132 -25.78 9.43 -5.55
C LYS A 132 -25.37 10.90 -5.32
N VAL A 133 -24.72 11.19 -4.20
CA VAL A 133 -24.25 12.55 -3.84
C VAL A 133 -23.35 13.14 -4.93
N PHE A 134 -22.48 12.32 -5.52
CA PHE A 134 -21.48 12.75 -6.51
C PHE A 134 -21.87 12.47 -7.97
N ASN A 135 -23.09 12.01 -8.26
CA ASN A 135 -23.53 11.62 -9.61
C ASN A 135 -22.61 10.55 -10.26
N ARG A 136 -22.33 9.50 -9.49
CA ARG A 136 -21.44 8.37 -9.79
C ARG A 136 -22.10 7.02 -9.51
N GLU A 137 -23.42 6.94 -9.58
CA GLU A 137 -24.20 5.76 -9.19
C GLU A 137 -23.85 4.50 -9.98
N THR A 138 -23.49 4.64 -11.26
CA THR A 138 -23.07 3.49 -12.08
C THR A 138 -21.77 2.88 -11.57
N LEU A 139 -20.77 3.71 -11.24
CA LEU A 139 -19.50 3.24 -10.67
C LEU A 139 -19.71 2.70 -9.25
N ALA A 140 -20.51 3.38 -8.41
CA ALA A 140 -20.86 2.90 -7.07
C ALA A 140 -21.55 1.52 -7.10
N ARG A 141 -22.53 1.33 -8.00
CA ARG A 141 -23.18 0.02 -8.19
C ARG A 141 -22.19 -1.04 -8.66
N GLN A 142 -21.22 -0.69 -9.49
CA GLN A 142 -20.20 -1.63 -9.95
C GLN A 142 -19.30 -2.07 -8.79
N VAL A 143 -18.88 -1.17 -7.91
CA VAL A 143 -18.09 -1.50 -6.70
C VAL A 143 -18.86 -2.46 -5.80
N VAL A 144 -20.13 -2.16 -5.47
CA VAL A 144 -20.98 -3.04 -4.65
C VAL A 144 -21.19 -4.40 -5.31
N LYS A 145 -21.42 -4.43 -6.63
CA LYS A 145 -21.56 -5.66 -7.40
C LYS A 145 -20.30 -6.52 -7.31
N ASN A 146 -19.11 -5.93 -7.45
CA ASN A 146 -17.84 -6.65 -7.35
C ASN A 146 -17.65 -7.27 -5.96
N ASN A 147 -17.94 -6.53 -4.89
CA ASN A 147 -17.87 -7.05 -3.53
C ASN A 147 -18.83 -8.23 -3.31
N ARG A 148 -20.08 -8.12 -3.77
CA ARG A 148 -21.06 -9.21 -3.67
C ARG A 148 -20.62 -10.45 -4.44
N LEU A 149 -20.17 -10.30 -5.68
CA LEU A 149 -19.69 -11.42 -6.48
C LEU A 149 -18.52 -12.16 -5.81
N ALA A 150 -17.58 -11.43 -5.19
CA ALA A 150 -16.48 -12.04 -4.46
C ALA A 150 -16.97 -12.79 -3.20
N MET A 151 -17.93 -12.24 -2.46
CA MET A 151 -18.51 -12.93 -1.29
C MET A 151 -19.28 -14.19 -1.70
N ASP A 152 -20.14 -14.10 -2.71
CA ASP A 152 -20.91 -15.24 -3.24
C ASP A 152 -19.99 -16.35 -3.76
N HIS A 153 -18.88 -15.96 -4.37
CA HIS A 153 -17.85 -16.89 -4.83
C HIS A 153 -17.21 -17.65 -3.67
N ILE A 154 -16.81 -16.94 -2.61
CA ILE A 154 -16.20 -17.55 -1.43
C ILE A 154 -17.19 -18.44 -0.68
N GLU A 155 -18.45 -18.05 -0.58
CA GLU A 155 -19.49 -18.90 0.00
C GLU A 155 -19.60 -20.24 -0.74
N LYS A 156 -19.64 -20.23 -2.07
CA LYS A 156 -19.68 -21.44 -2.91
C LYS A 156 -18.41 -22.28 -2.76
N LYS A 157 -17.23 -21.64 -2.74
CA LYS A 157 -15.95 -22.33 -2.55
C LYS A 157 -15.89 -23.01 -1.19
N LEU A 158 -16.31 -22.33 -0.12
CA LEU A 158 -16.37 -22.88 1.24
C LEU A 158 -17.34 -24.06 1.34
N ALA A 159 -18.51 -23.97 0.70
CA ALA A 159 -19.50 -25.04 0.69
C ALA A 159 -18.95 -26.33 0.07
N ARG A 160 -18.11 -26.22 -0.98
CA ARG A 160 -17.45 -27.37 -1.62
C ARG A 160 -16.21 -27.85 -0.86
N ALA A 161 -15.31 -26.94 -0.52
CA ALA A 161 -13.97 -27.27 -0.03
C ALA A 161 -13.93 -27.59 1.48
N VAL A 162 -14.88 -27.06 2.26
CA VAL A 162 -14.79 -27.04 3.73
C VAL A 162 -16.13 -27.38 4.43
N PRO A 163 -16.83 -28.47 4.05
CA PRO A 163 -18.13 -28.78 4.66
C PRO A 163 -17.97 -29.08 6.16
N GLY A 164 -18.57 -28.23 7.01
CA GLY A 164 -18.61 -28.41 8.47
C GLY A 164 -17.29 -28.22 9.22
N LYS A 165 -16.20 -27.79 8.57
CA LYS A 165 -14.86 -27.67 9.18
C LYS A 165 -14.44 -26.20 9.38
N ARG A 166 -15.29 -25.41 10.03
CA ARG A 166 -14.99 -23.99 10.31
C ARG A 166 -13.89 -23.86 11.37
N LYS A 167 -12.96 -22.92 11.19
CA LYS A 167 -11.85 -22.67 12.13
C LYS A 167 -12.17 -21.49 13.05
N ARG A 168 -11.71 -21.54 14.29
CA ARG A 168 -11.77 -20.40 15.22
C ARG A 168 -10.75 -19.35 14.83
N VAL A 169 -11.20 -18.14 14.55
CA VAL A 169 -10.35 -17.04 14.05
C VAL A 169 -10.55 -15.82 14.93
N ILE A 170 -9.45 -15.19 15.33
CA ILE A 170 -9.49 -13.94 16.10
C ILE A 170 -8.72 -12.83 15.38
N ARG A 171 -9.29 -11.62 15.38
CA ARG A 171 -8.56 -10.43 14.97
C ARG A 171 -7.87 -9.82 16.17
N LEU A 172 -6.55 -9.63 16.08
CA LEU A 172 -5.76 -8.89 17.05
C LEU A 172 -5.85 -7.39 16.75
N MET A 173 -6.02 -6.58 17.80
CA MET A 173 -6.00 -5.10 17.76
C MET A 173 -5.15 -4.50 18.90
N GLY A 174 -4.30 -5.33 19.52
CA GLY A 174 -3.61 -5.03 20.76
C GLY A 174 -2.30 -4.27 20.58
N ARG A 175 -2.03 -3.29 21.47
CA ARG A 175 -0.72 -2.62 21.59
C ARG A 175 0.03 -3.09 22.83
N ASP A 176 -0.52 -2.78 24.00
CA ASP A 176 -0.03 -3.10 25.35
C ASP A 176 -0.79 -4.26 26.02
N LYS A 177 -1.96 -4.63 25.46
CA LYS A 177 -2.75 -5.80 25.84
C LYS A 177 -3.33 -6.52 24.62
N ILE A 178 -3.74 -7.78 24.77
CA ILE A 178 -4.51 -8.48 23.71
C ILE A 178 -5.93 -7.91 23.66
N MET A 179 -6.28 -7.38 22.50
CA MET A 179 -7.61 -6.83 22.21
C MET A 179 -8.17 -7.40 20.91
N THR A 180 -9.49 -7.45 20.81
CA THR A 180 -10.22 -7.94 19.63
C THR A 180 -11.46 -7.09 19.36
N PRO A 181 -12.08 -7.13 18.17
CA PRO A 181 -13.35 -6.46 17.93
C PRO A 181 -14.48 -7.04 18.78
N GLY A 182 -15.39 -6.19 19.27
CA GLY A 182 -16.57 -6.64 19.99
C GLY A 182 -17.55 -7.44 19.12
N SER A 183 -18.50 -8.14 19.74
CA SER A 183 -19.36 -9.11 19.05
C SER A 183 -20.18 -8.56 17.87
N THR A 184 -20.51 -7.26 17.89
CA THR A 184 -21.29 -6.55 16.88
C THR A 184 -20.46 -5.83 15.80
N SER A 185 -19.13 -6.00 15.80
CA SER A 185 -18.26 -5.32 14.85
C SER A 185 -18.29 -5.97 13.45
N PHE A 186 -18.21 -5.14 12.40
CA PHE A 186 -18.04 -5.61 11.02
C PHE A 186 -16.79 -6.50 10.82
N GLN A 187 -15.75 -6.36 11.65
CA GLN A 187 -14.56 -7.20 11.55
C GLN A 187 -14.83 -8.65 11.96
N ASN A 188 -15.77 -8.87 12.88
CA ASN A 188 -16.27 -10.21 13.17
C ASN A 188 -17.22 -10.71 12.06
N GLU A 189 -17.92 -9.82 11.35
CA GLU A 189 -18.66 -10.17 10.13
C GLU A 189 -17.71 -10.64 9.01
N LEU A 190 -16.59 -9.95 8.79
CA LEU A 190 -15.54 -10.35 7.84
C LEU A 190 -15.01 -11.77 8.13
N ILE A 191 -14.80 -12.10 9.41
CA ILE A 191 -14.39 -13.45 9.82
C ILE A 191 -15.45 -14.49 9.41
N ARG A 192 -16.72 -14.23 9.72
CA ARG A 192 -17.83 -15.15 9.40
C ARG A 192 -17.96 -15.37 7.88
N LEU A 193 -17.90 -14.29 7.10
CA LEU A 193 -17.96 -14.33 5.64
C LEU A 193 -16.76 -15.04 5.01
N SER A 194 -15.61 -15.05 5.69
CA SER A 194 -14.42 -15.80 5.27
C SER A 194 -14.46 -17.29 5.65
N GLY A 195 -15.53 -17.75 6.32
CA GLY A 195 -15.69 -19.12 6.79
C GLY A 195 -15.17 -19.39 8.20
N GLY A 196 -14.68 -18.37 8.90
CA GLY A 196 -14.20 -18.48 10.29
C GLY A 196 -15.30 -18.38 11.34
N ILE A 197 -14.98 -18.79 12.56
CA ILE A 197 -15.77 -18.60 13.77
C ILE A 197 -15.09 -17.48 14.57
N PRO A 198 -15.66 -16.26 14.66
CA PRO A 198 -15.10 -15.18 15.47
C PRO A 198 -15.33 -15.43 16.97
N PRO A 199 -14.58 -14.76 17.86
CA PRO A 199 -14.89 -14.78 19.28
C PRO A 199 -16.21 -14.06 19.57
N ASP A 200 -16.95 -14.57 20.55
CA ASP A 200 -18.05 -13.85 21.19
C ASP A 200 -17.92 -13.98 22.70
N PHE A 201 -17.36 -12.94 23.33
CA PHE A 201 -17.16 -12.87 24.77
C PHE A 201 -18.29 -12.10 25.48
N GLY A 202 -19.42 -11.83 24.80
CA GLY A 202 -20.50 -11.00 25.34
C GLY A 202 -20.15 -9.51 25.47
N LYS A 203 -18.97 -9.10 25.01
CA LYS A 203 -18.48 -7.72 25.06
C LYS A 203 -18.83 -6.98 23.76
N LYS A 204 -19.45 -5.80 23.89
CA LYS A 204 -19.81 -4.90 22.77
C LYS A 204 -18.80 -3.76 22.66
N GLY A 205 -18.67 -3.19 21.47
CA GLY A 205 -17.78 -2.06 21.19
C GLY A 205 -16.89 -2.30 19.97
N SER A 206 -16.17 -1.27 19.56
CA SER A 206 -15.22 -1.34 18.43
C SER A 206 -13.99 -2.17 18.75
N VAL A 207 -13.56 -2.16 20.01
CA VAL A 207 -12.40 -2.90 20.54
C VAL A 207 -12.71 -3.33 21.98
N VAL A 208 -12.40 -4.57 22.34
CA VAL A 208 -12.60 -5.14 23.67
C VAL A 208 -11.34 -5.87 24.12
N GLU A 209 -11.03 -5.80 25.41
CA GLU A 209 -9.90 -6.53 26.02
C GLU A 209 -10.24 -8.03 26.12
N VAL A 210 -9.26 -8.88 25.82
CA VAL A 210 -9.37 -10.34 25.93
C VAL A 210 -8.62 -10.80 27.17
N THR A 211 -9.31 -11.52 28.06
CA THR A 211 -8.66 -12.11 29.25
C THR A 211 -7.89 -13.38 28.85
N ARG A 212 -6.99 -13.85 29.73
CA ARG A 212 -6.28 -15.12 29.51
C ARG A 212 -7.24 -16.31 29.44
N GLU A 213 -8.24 -16.34 30.31
CA GLU A 213 -9.27 -17.38 30.32
C GLU A 213 -10.08 -17.40 29.02
N GLU A 214 -10.48 -16.22 28.52
CA GLU A 214 -11.17 -16.09 27.23
C GLU A 214 -10.29 -16.57 26.07
N TRP A 215 -9.00 -16.23 26.10
CA TRP A 215 -8.03 -16.63 25.09
C TRP A 215 -7.81 -18.14 25.05
N GLU A 216 -7.61 -18.77 26.21
CA GLU A 216 -7.40 -20.20 26.36
C GLU A 216 -8.68 -20.98 26.04
N THR A 217 -9.84 -20.51 26.48
CA THR A 217 -11.13 -21.15 26.22
C THR A 217 -11.51 -21.06 24.74
N PHE A 218 -11.30 -19.90 24.11
CA PHE A 218 -11.55 -19.75 22.68
C PHE A 218 -10.53 -20.54 21.85
N ASN A 219 -9.29 -20.69 22.33
CA ASN A 219 -8.18 -21.38 21.67
C ASN A 219 -8.15 -21.09 20.14
N PRO A 220 -7.81 -19.87 19.70
CA PRO A 220 -7.83 -19.52 18.29
C PRO A 220 -6.94 -20.45 17.47
N GLN A 221 -7.44 -20.87 16.31
CA GLN A 221 -6.71 -21.69 15.34
C GLN A 221 -6.03 -20.84 14.25
N VAL A 222 -6.56 -19.63 14.03
CA VAL A 222 -5.96 -18.62 13.17
C VAL A 222 -6.04 -17.27 13.88
N ILE A 223 -4.96 -16.50 13.80
CA ILE A 223 -4.92 -15.11 14.26
C ILE A 223 -4.64 -14.24 13.04
N TYR A 224 -5.35 -13.12 12.90
CA TYR A 224 -4.92 -12.07 11.98
C TYR A 224 -4.87 -10.69 12.64
N GLY A 225 -3.99 -9.82 12.16
CA GLY A 225 -3.90 -8.43 12.58
C GLY A 225 -3.64 -7.50 11.41
N CYS A 226 -3.56 -6.21 11.70
CA CYS A 226 -2.99 -5.26 10.75
C CYS A 226 -1.46 -5.20 10.93
N GLY A 227 -0.72 -4.71 9.93
CA GLY A 227 0.76 -4.68 9.96
C GLY A 227 1.38 -3.99 11.18
N GLN A 228 0.63 -3.13 11.87
CA GLN A 228 1.06 -2.45 13.11
C GLN A 228 1.05 -3.36 14.34
N ASP A 229 0.27 -4.45 14.32
CA ASP A 229 0.11 -5.36 15.46
C ASP A 229 1.23 -6.41 15.55
N ARG A 230 2.14 -6.46 14.56
CA ARG A 230 3.15 -7.54 14.44
C ARG A 230 4.14 -7.55 15.60
N GLU A 231 4.61 -6.39 16.02
CA GLU A 231 5.56 -6.26 17.12
C GLU A 231 4.89 -6.57 18.47
N ALA A 232 3.70 -6.01 18.70
CA ALA A 232 2.89 -6.29 19.88
C ALA A 232 2.59 -7.80 19.99
N ALA A 233 2.19 -8.43 18.88
CA ALA A 233 1.95 -9.87 18.81
C ALA A 233 3.19 -10.72 19.18
N GLN A 234 4.38 -10.36 18.69
CA GLN A 234 5.62 -11.08 19.04
C GLN A 234 5.90 -11.03 20.55
N ASN A 235 5.63 -9.88 21.18
CA ASN A 235 5.80 -9.73 22.62
C ASN A 235 4.78 -10.55 23.43
N PHE A 236 3.53 -10.62 22.99
CA PHE A 236 2.52 -11.45 23.68
C PHE A 236 2.75 -12.94 23.47
N PHE A 237 3.02 -13.37 22.22
CA PHE A 237 3.11 -14.79 21.89
C PHE A 237 4.41 -15.47 22.35
N SER A 238 5.32 -14.73 22.98
CA SER A 238 6.45 -15.29 23.73
C SER A 238 6.13 -15.58 25.21
N GLN A 239 5.05 -15.01 25.75
CA GLN A 239 4.69 -15.10 27.16
C GLN A 239 3.83 -16.34 27.48
N PRO A 240 3.99 -16.96 28.67
CA PRO A 240 3.10 -18.01 29.16
C PRO A 240 1.62 -17.56 29.22
N GLY A 241 0.69 -18.47 28.91
CA GLY A 241 -0.76 -18.22 28.82
C GLY A 241 -1.23 -17.70 27.46
N TRP A 242 -0.37 -17.00 26.71
CA TRP A 242 -0.72 -16.50 25.37
C TRP A 242 -0.22 -17.41 24.25
N LYS A 243 0.94 -18.05 24.44
CA LYS A 243 1.60 -18.87 23.42
C LYS A 243 1.01 -20.27 23.22
N GLU A 244 0.13 -20.71 24.12
CA GLU A 244 -0.30 -22.11 24.20
C GLU A 244 -1.45 -22.48 23.25
N VAL A 245 -2.02 -21.49 22.56
CA VAL A 245 -3.13 -21.69 21.63
C VAL A 245 -2.67 -22.25 20.28
N ASP A 246 -3.58 -22.94 19.59
CA ASP A 246 -3.31 -23.65 18.34
C ASP A 246 -2.68 -22.74 17.27
N ALA A 247 -3.17 -21.50 17.15
CA ALA A 247 -2.67 -20.56 16.16
C ALA A 247 -1.18 -20.24 16.34
N VAL A 248 -0.72 -20.07 17.58
CA VAL A 248 0.69 -19.75 17.87
C VAL A 248 1.56 -20.99 17.66
N LYS A 249 1.13 -22.14 18.20
CA LYS A 249 1.84 -23.43 18.06
C LYS A 249 2.04 -23.85 16.60
N ASN A 250 1.06 -23.58 15.75
CA ASN A 250 1.07 -23.96 14.34
C ASN A 250 1.46 -22.81 13.39
N ASN A 251 1.95 -21.68 13.93
CA ASN A 251 2.36 -20.49 13.18
C ASN A 251 1.29 -20.00 12.18
N GLN A 252 0.02 -19.98 12.60
CA GLN A 252 -1.14 -19.52 11.82
C GLN A 252 -1.48 -18.07 12.17
N ILE A 253 -0.49 -17.18 12.03
CA ILE A 253 -0.61 -15.76 12.36
C ILE A 253 -0.36 -14.94 11.09
N TYR A 254 -1.35 -14.17 10.68
CA TYR A 254 -1.33 -13.42 9.42
C TYR A 254 -1.47 -11.92 9.65
N TYR A 255 -0.80 -11.12 8.82
CA TYR A 255 -0.88 -9.67 8.89
C TYR A 255 -1.28 -9.10 7.54
N PHE A 256 -2.23 -8.17 7.56
CA PHE A 256 -2.75 -7.52 6.36
C PHE A 256 -2.63 -6.00 6.47
N SER A 257 -2.88 -5.28 5.37
CA SER A 257 -2.93 -3.81 5.42
C SER A 257 -4.05 -3.33 6.35
N CYS A 258 -3.82 -2.21 7.03
CA CYS A 258 -4.87 -1.52 7.78
C CYS A 258 -6.07 -1.16 6.89
N ASP A 259 -5.83 -0.88 5.61
CA ASP A 259 -6.89 -0.47 4.68
C ASP A 259 -7.87 -1.61 4.39
N LEU A 260 -7.44 -2.86 4.52
CA LEU A 260 -8.28 -4.04 4.33
C LEU A 260 -8.95 -4.52 5.63
N THR A 261 -8.31 -4.31 6.79
CA THR A 261 -8.76 -4.89 8.07
C THR A 261 -9.47 -3.89 8.97
N CYS A 262 -9.06 -2.62 8.93
CA CYS A 262 -9.59 -1.57 9.79
C CYS A 262 -10.75 -0.81 9.17
N ARG A 263 -11.06 -1.05 7.89
CA ARG A 263 -12.09 -0.34 7.12
C ARG A 263 -13.04 -1.35 6.46
N ALA A 264 -14.34 -1.03 6.45
CA ALA A 264 -15.30 -1.64 5.54
C ALA A 264 -15.66 -0.58 4.50
N SER A 265 -15.27 -0.86 3.24
CA SER A 265 -15.22 0.11 2.15
C SER A 265 -15.24 -0.64 0.79
N THR A 266 -14.44 -0.25 -0.20
CA THR A 266 -14.53 -0.72 -1.59
C THR A 266 -13.96 -2.12 -1.78
N HIS A 267 -13.07 -2.59 -0.90
CA HIS A 267 -12.33 -3.85 -1.06
C HIS A 267 -12.73 -4.98 -0.11
N SER A 268 -13.91 -4.91 0.53
CA SER A 268 -14.32 -5.93 1.52
C SER A 268 -14.43 -7.34 0.93
N GLY A 269 -14.96 -7.50 -0.29
CA GLY A 269 -15.06 -8.82 -0.94
C GLY A 269 -13.69 -9.42 -1.28
N TYR A 270 -12.75 -8.57 -1.67
CA TYR A 270 -11.36 -8.96 -1.91
C TYR A 270 -10.67 -9.43 -0.61
N PHE A 271 -10.83 -8.69 0.49
CA PHE A 271 -10.28 -9.09 1.77
C PHE A 271 -10.87 -10.39 2.29
N ILE A 272 -12.19 -10.59 2.17
CA ILE A 272 -12.85 -11.86 2.51
C ILE A 272 -12.25 -13.03 1.72
N SER A 273 -12.03 -12.84 0.42
CA SER A 273 -11.42 -13.85 -0.44
C SER A 273 -10.01 -14.23 0.02
N TRP A 274 -9.20 -13.22 0.32
CA TRP A 274 -7.84 -13.43 0.79
C TRP A 274 -7.80 -14.09 2.18
N LEU A 275 -8.57 -13.58 3.14
CA LEU A 275 -8.64 -14.15 4.48
C LEU A 275 -9.12 -15.60 4.45
N SER A 276 -10.15 -15.91 3.67
CA SER A 276 -10.66 -17.28 3.52
C SER A 276 -9.60 -18.23 2.98
N ALA A 277 -8.87 -17.80 1.94
CA ALA A 277 -7.80 -18.61 1.36
C ALA A 277 -6.60 -18.80 2.30
N MET A 278 -6.33 -17.83 3.20
CA MET A 278 -5.31 -18.01 4.25
C MET A 278 -5.79 -18.98 5.35
N ILE A 279 -7.06 -18.91 5.75
CA ILE A 279 -7.65 -19.84 6.74
C ILE A 279 -7.64 -21.28 6.19
N TYR A 280 -7.92 -21.45 4.89
CA TYR A 280 -8.12 -22.75 4.24
C TYR A 280 -7.13 -23.04 3.12
N ALA A 281 -5.87 -22.59 3.29
CA ALA A 281 -4.83 -22.71 2.26
C ALA A 281 -4.59 -24.15 1.76
N ARG A 282 -4.83 -25.17 2.59
CA ARG A 282 -4.72 -26.57 2.15
C ARG A 282 -5.89 -26.97 1.26
N GLU A 283 -7.10 -26.68 1.71
CA GLU A 283 -8.35 -27.06 1.05
C GLU A 283 -8.52 -26.30 -0.27
N PHE A 284 -8.11 -25.03 -0.34
CA PHE A 284 -8.19 -24.21 -1.55
C PHE A 284 -7.11 -24.55 -2.59
N ALA A 285 -6.01 -25.19 -2.19
CA ALA A 285 -4.96 -25.65 -3.10
C ALA A 285 -5.32 -26.94 -3.83
N ASP A 286 -6.31 -27.68 -3.34
CA ASP A 286 -6.74 -28.94 -3.94
C ASP A 286 -7.64 -28.68 -5.16
N PRO A 287 -7.22 -29.07 -6.38
CA PRO A 287 -8.00 -28.85 -7.60
C PRO A 287 -9.37 -29.57 -7.59
N ALA A 288 -9.52 -30.63 -6.79
CA ALA A 288 -10.82 -31.30 -6.60
C ALA A 288 -11.86 -30.36 -5.99
N ASN A 289 -11.43 -29.30 -5.32
CA ASN A 289 -12.27 -28.29 -4.70
C ASN A 289 -12.54 -27.08 -5.61
N ASP A 290 -12.02 -27.05 -6.84
CA ASP A 290 -12.21 -25.92 -7.76
C ASP A 290 -13.65 -25.84 -8.28
N ILE A 291 -14.31 -24.70 -8.09
CA ILE A 291 -15.70 -24.44 -8.52
C ILE A 291 -15.79 -23.80 -9.91
N LEU A 292 -14.68 -23.27 -10.44
CA LEU A 292 -14.55 -22.71 -11.78
C LEU A 292 -13.62 -23.59 -12.62
N PRO A 293 -13.90 -23.74 -13.93
CA PRO A 293 -12.95 -24.40 -14.84
C PRO A 293 -11.75 -23.48 -15.09
N GLU A 294 -10.54 -24.06 -15.14
CA GLU A 294 -9.35 -23.31 -15.53
C GLU A 294 -9.43 -22.89 -17.00
N LYS A 295 -9.60 -21.59 -17.25
CA LYS A 295 -9.65 -21.04 -18.60
C LYS A 295 -9.32 -19.56 -18.63
N ILE A 296 -8.85 -19.09 -19.78
CA ILE A 296 -8.74 -17.67 -20.08
C ILE A 296 -10.17 -17.09 -20.20
N THR A 297 -10.45 -16.06 -19.41
CA THR A 297 -11.74 -15.36 -19.36
C THR A 297 -11.69 -14.00 -20.07
N ARG A 298 -10.50 -13.38 -20.14
CA ARG A 298 -10.28 -12.10 -20.82
C ARG A 298 -8.86 -12.04 -21.36
N SER A 299 -8.66 -11.37 -22.50
CA SER A 299 -7.33 -11.03 -23.02
C SER A 299 -7.27 -9.54 -23.33
N ARG A 300 -6.22 -8.86 -22.84
CA ARG A 300 -5.93 -7.45 -23.14
C ARG A 300 -4.69 -7.37 -24.03
N PRO A 301 -4.77 -6.86 -25.26
CA PRO A 301 -3.60 -6.73 -26.12
C PRO A 301 -2.60 -5.71 -25.57
N ILE A 302 -1.32 -5.96 -25.80
CA ILE A 302 -0.21 -5.03 -25.57
C ILE A 302 0.41 -4.74 -26.94
N HIS A 303 0.57 -3.46 -27.27
CA HIS A 303 1.26 -3.07 -28.49
C HIS A 303 2.77 -3.06 -28.25
N LEU A 304 3.53 -3.79 -29.08
CA LEU A 304 4.98 -3.82 -29.07
C LEU A 304 5.48 -3.63 -30.52
N ASP A 305 6.24 -2.57 -30.77
CA ASP A 305 6.75 -2.22 -32.10
C ASP A 305 8.08 -2.94 -32.42
N LEU A 306 8.01 -4.27 -32.51
CA LEU A 306 9.14 -5.17 -32.80
C LEU A 306 8.73 -6.25 -33.81
N ASP A 307 9.37 -6.27 -34.97
CA ASP A 307 8.95 -7.10 -36.12
C ASP A 307 8.89 -8.61 -35.83
N TYR A 308 9.75 -9.12 -34.95
CA TYR A 308 9.82 -10.54 -34.59
C TYR A 308 8.75 -10.96 -33.57
N VAL A 309 8.05 -10.00 -32.96
CA VAL A 309 6.91 -10.27 -32.06
C VAL A 309 5.69 -10.61 -32.90
N LYS A 310 5.09 -11.78 -32.64
CA LYS A 310 3.84 -12.24 -33.25
C LYS A 310 2.63 -11.64 -32.55
N SER A 311 2.62 -11.65 -31.23
CA SER A 311 1.55 -11.07 -30.40
C SER A 311 2.02 -10.85 -28.98
N ALA A 312 1.47 -9.85 -28.30
CA ALA A 312 1.64 -9.64 -26.87
C ALA A 312 0.28 -9.38 -26.22
N VAL A 313 -0.03 -10.12 -25.16
CA VAL A 313 -1.32 -10.05 -24.47
C VAL A 313 -1.13 -10.23 -22.96
N VAL A 314 -2.01 -9.62 -22.18
CA VAL A 314 -2.25 -9.97 -20.78
C VAL A 314 -3.53 -10.79 -20.72
N ASN A 315 -3.41 -12.09 -20.46
CA ASN A 315 -4.53 -13.00 -20.28
C ASN A 315 -4.96 -13.02 -18.82
N THR A 316 -6.23 -12.80 -18.55
CA THR A 316 -6.88 -13.10 -17.27
C THR A 316 -7.47 -14.50 -17.35
N ALA A 317 -7.13 -15.35 -16.38
CA ALA A 317 -7.60 -16.72 -16.31
C ALA A 317 -8.00 -17.10 -14.89
N ASP A 318 -9.02 -17.93 -14.76
CA ASP A 318 -9.39 -18.52 -13.47
C ASP A 318 -8.38 -19.64 -13.16
N ILE A 319 -7.60 -19.49 -12.08
CA ILE A 319 -6.65 -20.50 -11.59
C ILE A 319 -6.80 -20.55 -10.06
N TYR A 320 -7.03 -21.76 -9.52
CA TYR A 320 -7.46 -21.96 -8.13
C TYR A 320 -8.72 -21.15 -7.78
N ASP A 321 -9.64 -21.01 -8.73
CA ASP A 321 -10.86 -20.20 -8.64
C ASP A 321 -10.67 -18.66 -8.54
N PHE A 322 -9.43 -18.17 -8.61
CA PHE A 322 -9.13 -16.75 -8.55
C PHE A 322 -8.64 -16.23 -9.90
N ALA A 323 -8.92 -14.95 -10.19
CA ALA A 323 -8.49 -14.29 -11.40
C ALA A 323 -6.97 -14.03 -11.37
N ASN A 324 -6.21 -14.86 -12.08
CA ASN A 324 -4.78 -14.71 -12.29
C ASN A 324 -4.53 -13.97 -13.61
N LYS A 325 -3.40 -13.26 -13.73
CA LYS A 325 -3.10 -12.47 -14.94
C LYS A 325 -1.73 -12.84 -15.48
N THR A 326 -1.63 -13.16 -16.76
CA THR A 326 -0.37 -13.60 -17.38
C THR A 326 -0.07 -12.73 -18.59
N LEU A 327 1.05 -12.01 -18.55
CA LEU A 327 1.67 -11.45 -19.75
C LEU A 327 2.24 -12.61 -20.57
N VAL A 328 1.89 -12.65 -21.86
CA VAL A 328 2.42 -13.59 -22.84
C VAL A 328 2.88 -12.80 -24.06
N VAL A 329 4.14 -12.93 -24.43
CA VAL A 329 4.73 -12.40 -25.64
C VAL A 329 5.17 -13.57 -26.51
N ASP A 330 4.52 -13.72 -27.66
CA ASP A 330 4.79 -14.76 -28.65
C ASP A 330 5.66 -14.22 -29.77
N PHE A 331 6.59 -15.04 -30.26
CA PHE A 331 7.51 -14.71 -31.34
C PHE A 331 7.14 -15.42 -32.65
N LYS A 332 7.54 -14.81 -33.77
CA LYS A 332 7.39 -15.41 -35.11
C LYS A 332 8.41 -16.54 -35.33
N HIS A 333 9.62 -16.37 -34.80
CA HIS A 333 10.67 -17.38 -34.82
C HIS A 333 11.25 -17.59 -33.42
N ALA A 334 11.84 -18.76 -33.22
CA ALA A 334 12.52 -19.12 -31.99
C ALA A 334 13.61 -18.11 -31.60
N GLN A 335 13.64 -17.73 -30.33
CA GLN A 335 14.63 -16.84 -29.74
C GLN A 335 15.55 -17.59 -28.78
N THR A 336 16.79 -17.11 -28.66
CA THR A 336 17.61 -17.36 -27.47
C THR A 336 17.26 -16.33 -26.40
N ILE A 337 17.19 -16.77 -25.14
CA ILE A 337 16.97 -15.91 -23.99
C ILE A 337 18.05 -16.10 -22.93
N LEU A 338 18.18 -15.13 -22.04
CA LEU A 338 18.88 -15.27 -20.77
C LEU A 338 17.96 -14.81 -19.63
N SER A 339 17.60 -15.73 -18.74
CA SER A 339 16.73 -15.48 -17.59
C SER A 339 17.51 -15.66 -16.29
N THR A 340 17.30 -14.79 -15.31
CA THR A 340 17.84 -14.99 -13.95
C THR A 340 17.18 -16.16 -13.22
N LEU A 341 15.97 -16.57 -13.64
CA LEU A 341 15.24 -17.69 -13.06
C LEU A 341 15.66 -19.05 -13.64
N GLU A 342 16.07 -19.08 -14.92
CA GLU A 342 16.28 -20.35 -15.66
C GLU A 342 17.65 -20.46 -16.35
N GLY A 343 18.47 -19.43 -16.30
CA GLY A 343 19.69 -19.34 -17.10
C GLY A 343 19.41 -19.11 -18.58
N GLN A 344 20.36 -19.51 -19.43
CA GLN A 344 20.26 -19.38 -20.87
C GLN A 344 19.42 -20.51 -21.46
N ARG A 345 18.48 -20.18 -22.35
CA ARG A 345 17.68 -21.16 -23.09
C ARG A 345 17.58 -20.79 -24.56
N GLU A 346 17.46 -21.80 -25.40
CA GLU A 346 17.29 -21.69 -26.86
C GLU A 346 15.94 -22.29 -27.26
N ASN A 347 15.53 -22.07 -28.51
CA ASN A 347 14.26 -22.56 -29.06
C ASN A 347 13.01 -22.05 -28.34
N ILE A 348 13.06 -20.82 -27.81
CA ILE A 348 11.95 -20.21 -27.07
C ILE A 348 11.04 -19.42 -28.03
N PHE A 349 9.76 -19.78 -28.06
CA PHE A 349 8.72 -19.13 -28.86
C PHE A 349 7.85 -18.17 -28.05
N SER A 350 7.89 -18.27 -26.71
CA SER A 350 7.09 -17.42 -25.84
C SER A 350 7.85 -17.03 -24.57
N VAL A 351 7.76 -15.77 -24.18
CA VAL A 351 8.14 -15.31 -22.84
C VAL A 351 6.94 -14.73 -22.13
N GLY A 352 7.00 -14.68 -20.80
CA GLY A 352 5.87 -14.19 -20.03
C GLY A 352 6.21 -13.79 -18.61
N ASN A 353 5.22 -13.19 -17.95
CA ASN A 353 5.27 -12.85 -16.54
C ASN A 353 3.89 -13.10 -15.94
N HIS A 354 3.82 -13.96 -14.92
CA HIS A 354 2.57 -14.41 -14.34
C HIS A 354 2.33 -13.78 -12.98
N TYR A 355 1.20 -13.07 -12.83
CA TYR A 355 0.70 -12.56 -11.57
C TYR A 355 -0.25 -13.56 -10.91
N SER A 356 0.12 -13.98 -9.71
CA SER A 356 -0.71 -14.75 -8.80
C SER A 356 -1.28 -13.83 -7.71
N PRO A 357 -2.62 -13.67 -7.60
CA PRO A 357 -3.21 -12.76 -6.63
C PRO A 357 -3.08 -13.34 -5.21
N PRO A 358 -3.11 -12.50 -4.16
CA PRO A 358 -2.84 -12.95 -2.80
C PRO A 358 -3.65 -14.14 -2.25
N PRO A 359 -4.94 -14.34 -2.62
CA PRO A 359 -5.67 -15.56 -2.27
C PRO A 359 -5.01 -16.87 -2.76
N THR A 360 -4.19 -16.82 -3.81
CA THR A 360 -3.53 -18.01 -4.37
C THR A 360 -2.17 -18.32 -3.71
N TRP A 361 -1.58 -17.38 -2.96
CA TRP A 361 -0.21 -17.53 -2.46
C TRP A 361 -0.04 -18.75 -1.53
N GLY A 362 -1.03 -19.04 -0.69
CA GLY A 362 -1.00 -20.22 0.18
C GLY A 362 -0.99 -21.55 -0.58
N ALA A 363 -1.68 -21.62 -1.73
CA ALA A 363 -1.65 -22.77 -2.62
C ALA A 363 -0.31 -22.85 -3.37
N VAL A 364 0.17 -21.71 -3.87
CA VAL A 364 1.44 -21.58 -4.59
C VAL A 364 2.61 -22.06 -3.73
N HIS A 365 2.72 -21.62 -2.48
CA HIS A 365 3.81 -22.06 -1.60
C HIS A 365 3.77 -23.55 -1.25
N ARG A 366 2.60 -24.19 -1.35
CA ARG A 366 2.40 -25.59 -1.00
C ARG A 366 2.74 -26.55 -2.15
N LEU A 367 2.32 -26.20 -3.37
CA LEU A 367 2.47 -27.07 -4.54
C LEU A 367 3.88 -27.01 -5.15
N GLY A 368 4.64 -25.93 -4.87
CA GLY A 368 5.98 -25.74 -5.42
C GLY A 368 5.96 -25.15 -6.83
N VAL A 369 7.07 -24.53 -7.21
CA VAL A 369 7.17 -23.68 -8.42
C VAL A 369 6.91 -24.46 -9.71
N ASP A 370 7.37 -25.72 -9.79
CA ASP A 370 7.24 -26.54 -11.01
C ASP A 370 5.78 -26.87 -11.37
N ASP A 371 4.98 -27.30 -10.39
CA ASP A 371 3.57 -27.67 -10.62
C ASP A 371 2.74 -26.46 -11.04
N ILE A 372 3.00 -25.32 -10.40
CA ILE A 372 2.34 -24.05 -10.70
C ILE A 372 2.71 -23.59 -12.09
N ARG A 373 3.99 -23.68 -12.44
CA ARG A 373 4.48 -23.29 -13.75
C ARG A 373 3.90 -24.15 -14.86
N ALA A 374 3.84 -25.47 -14.66
CA ALA A 374 3.19 -26.37 -15.60
C ALA A 374 1.71 -26.01 -15.81
N ARG A 375 1.00 -25.69 -14.72
CA ARG A 375 -0.40 -25.23 -14.77
C ARG A 375 -0.56 -23.90 -15.52
N ILE A 376 0.27 -22.90 -15.21
CA ILE A 376 0.26 -21.58 -15.89
C ILE A 376 0.47 -21.74 -17.40
N LEU A 377 1.47 -22.53 -17.79
CA LEU A 377 1.78 -22.77 -19.20
C LEU A 377 0.63 -23.49 -19.91
N ARG A 378 0.07 -24.54 -19.31
CA ARG A 378 -1.09 -25.28 -19.84
C ARG A 378 -2.29 -24.36 -20.08
N VAL A 379 -2.64 -23.52 -19.10
CA VAL A 379 -3.78 -22.58 -19.22
C VAL A 379 -3.55 -21.55 -20.33
N ASN A 380 -2.30 -21.17 -20.57
CA ASN A 380 -1.93 -20.26 -21.67
C ASN A 380 -1.59 -20.97 -22.99
N GLY A 381 -1.80 -22.29 -23.07
CA GLY A 381 -1.52 -23.09 -24.27
C GLY A 381 -0.05 -23.08 -24.68
N LYS A 382 0.88 -23.12 -23.72
CA LYS A 382 2.33 -23.06 -23.94
C LYS A 382 3.02 -24.36 -23.51
N GLU A 383 4.04 -24.73 -24.27
CA GLU A 383 4.90 -25.87 -23.99
C GLU A 383 6.08 -25.48 -23.09
N LYS A 384 6.41 -26.32 -22.10
CA LYS A 384 7.48 -26.06 -21.12
C LYS A 384 8.83 -25.79 -21.78
N ASP A 385 9.17 -26.58 -22.79
CA ASP A 385 10.48 -26.51 -23.45
C ASP A 385 10.60 -25.34 -24.41
N ALA A 386 9.48 -24.76 -24.85
CA ALA A 386 9.41 -23.65 -25.79
C ALA A 386 9.02 -22.29 -25.15
N ALA A 387 8.86 -22.24 -23.82
CA ALA A 387 8.43 -21.02 -23.11
C ALA A 387 9.21 -20.74 -21.83
N SER A 388 9.35 -19.44 -21.50
CA SER A 388 10.01 -18.96 -20.28
C SER A 388 9.19 -17.86 -19.61
N PHE A 389 8.52 -18.21 -18.50
CA PHE A 389 7.64 -17.30 -17.78
C PHE A 389 8.25 -16.98 -16.41
N LEU A 390 8.36 -15.69 -16.10
CA LEU A 390 8.61 -15.20 -14.76
C LEU A 390 7.32 -15.25 -13.93
N ILE A 391 7.44 -15.14 -12.61
CA ILE A 391 6.30 -15.07 -11.68
C ILE A 391 6.44 -13.82 -10.83
N THR A 392 5.35 -13.07 -10.64
CA THR A 392 5.33 -11.83 -9.88
C THR A 392 4.16 -11.73 -8.89
N GLY A 393 4.38 -11.05 -7.77
CA GLY A 393 3.33 -10.58 -6.87
C GLY A 393 2.73 -9.21 -7.24
N ALA A 394 3.25 -8.54 -8.27
CA ALA A 394 2.72 -7.26 -8.76
C ALA A 394 1.66 -7.50 -9.86
N ASP A 395 0.56 -6.75 -9.80
CA ASP A 395 -0.59 -6.98 -10.67
C ASP A 395 -0.29 -6.56 -12.13
N MET A 396 -0.63 -7.41 -13.10
CA MET A 396 -0.42 -7.12 -14.54
C MET A 396 -1.23 -5.94 -15.07
N ASP A 397 -2.27 -5.49 -14.37
CA ASP A 397 -2.94 -4.22 -14.72
C ASP A 397 -2.02 -3.01 -14.49
N ASN A 398 -0.99 -3.16 -13.64
CA ASN A 398 0.03 -2.16 -13.36
C ASN A 398 1.33 -2.35 -14.17
N LEU A 399 1.32 -3.25 -15.17
CA LEU A 399 2.46 -3.45 -16.08
C LEU A 399 2.88 -2.12 -16.73
N SER A 400 4.16 -1.79 -16.61
CA SER A 400 4.79 -0.71 -17.38
C SER A 400 5.35 -1.27 -18.68
N VAL A 401 5.18 -0.50 -19.76
CA VAL A 401 5.77 -0.75 -21.07
C VAL A 401 6.58 0.49 -21.42
N SER A 402 7.90 0.39 -21.26
CA SER A 402 8.82 1.51 -21.44
C SER A 402 9.68 1.27 -22.67
N GLU A 403 9.62 2.19 -23.63
CA GLU A 403 10.34 2.09 -24.90
C GLU A 403 11.40 3.18 -25.01
N GLN A 404 12.57 2.80 -25.52
CA GLN A 404 13.66 3.72 -25.82
C GLN A 404 14.23 3.41 -27.21
N SER A 405 14.55 4.45 -27.97
CA SER A 405 15.11 4.31 -29.31
C SER A 405 16.28 5.25 -29.57
N PHE A 406 17.17 4.81 -30.45
CA PHE A 406 18.24 5.65 -31.00
C PHE A 406 18.58 5.15 -32.40
N LYS A 407 18.30 5.99 -33.41
CA LYS A 407 18.35 5.61 -34.83
C LYS A 407 17.55 4.31 -35.05
N GLU A 408 18.18 3.28 -35.59
CA GLU A 408 17.56 1.97 -35.81
C GLU A 408 17.46 1.11 -34.53
N MET A 409 18.14 1.44 -33.43
CA MET A 409 18.08 0.63 -32.19
C MET A 409 16.80 0.92 -31.41
N LYS A 410 16.08 -0.13 -31.01
CA LYS A 410 14.93 -0.09 -30.11
C LYS A 410 15.10 -1.07 -28.95
N VAL A 411 14.71 -0.64 -27.77
CA VAL A 411 14.63 -1.45 -26.55
C VAL A 411 13.28 -1.22 -25.90
N VAL A 412 12.61 -2.32 -25.53
CA VAL A 412 11.36 -2.30 -24.77
C VAL A 412 11.59 -3.03 -23.46
N ALA A 413 11.26 -2.39 -22.35
CA ALA A 413 11.24 -2.98 -21.02
C ALA A 413 9.80 -3.15 -20.55
N LEU A 414 9.41 -4.41 -20.31
CA LEU A 414 8.13 -4.76 -19.70
C LEU A 414 8.38 -4.99 -18.21
N VAL A 415 7.87 -4.10 -17.36
CA VAL A 415 8.24 -4.04 -15.94
C VAL A 415 7.00 -4.17 -15.06
N THR A 416 7.07 -5.10 -14.11
CA THR A 416 6.16 -5.13 -12.95
C THR A 416 7.00 -4.88 -11.70
N ALA A 417 6.55 -4.04 -10.79
CA ALA A 417 7.31 -3.67 -9.59
C ALA A 417 6.39 -3.45 -8.40
N GLY A 418 6.72 -4.03 -7.25
CA GLY A 418 6.08 -3.76 -5.97
C GLY A 418 7.13 -3.67 -4.86
N VAL A 419 7.02 -2.69 -3.95
CA VAL A 419 8.10 -2.37 -2.99
C VAL A 419 7.64 -2.21 -1.54
N LEU A 420 6.34 -2.34 -1.25
CA LEU A 420 5.82 -2.08 0.10
C LEU A 420 6.09 -3.20 1.12
N SER A 421 6.16 -4.46 0.69
CA SER A 421 6.16 -5.62 1.60
C SER A 421 7.52 -6.29 1.77
N ASN A 422 8.38 -6.29 0.74
CA ASN A 422 9.61 -7.09 0.71
C ASN A 422 10.81 -6.38 0.04
N ALA A 423 10.74 -5.06 -0.11
CA ALA A 423 11.90 -4.30 -0.55
C ALA A 423 13.07 -4.51 0.43
N LEU A 424 14.27 -4.76 -0.09
CA LEU A 424 15.46 -5.02 0.72
C LEU A 424 16.68 -4.26 0.24
N ARG A 425 17.62 -4.08 1.16
CA ARG A 425 19.01 -3.74 0.91
C ARG A 425 19.81 -5.04 0.82
N MET A 426 20.16 -5.46 -0.39
CA MET A 426 21.16 -6.53 -0.55
C MET A 426 22.45 -6.13 0.17
N SER A 427 23.16 -7.10 0.75
CA SER A 427 24.32 -6.96 1.66
C SER A 427 24.03 -6.60 3.13
N LYS A 428 22.79 -6.23 3.49
CA LYS A 428 22.44 -5.86 4.86
C LYS A 428 21.27 -6.65 5.42
N ASP A 429 20.20 -6.77 4.65
CA ASP A 429 18.99 -7.44 5.11
C ASP A 429 19.09 -8.95 4.95
N GLN A 430 18.37 -9.68 5.81
CA GLN A 430 18.29 -11.14 5.75
C GLN A 430 17.21 -11.58 4.76
N GLY A 431 17.58 -12.45 3.82
CA GLY A 431 16.65 -13.08 2.88
C GLY A 431 15.87 -14.20 3.56
N LEU A 432 14.60 -13.96 3.88
CA LEU A 432 13.71 -14.95 4.49
C LEU A 432 12.70 -15.57 3.50
N PHE A 433 12.69 -15.11 2.25
CA PHE A 433 11.74 -15.54 1.23
C PHE A 433 12.40 -16.50 0.23
N TYR A 434 11.67 -17.55 -0.15
CA TYR A 434 12.12 -18.61 -1.07
C TYR A 434 11.35 -18.59 -2.42
N GLU A 435 10.93 -17.40 -2.89
CA GLU A 435 10.16 -17.06 -4.14
C GLU A 435 8.63 -16.87 -4.01
N PRO A 436 7.93 -16.02 -4.85
CA PRO A 436 8.27 -15.42 -6.16
C PRO A 436 8.49 -13.89 -6.22
N GLY A 437 8.87 -13.42 -7.43
CA GLY A 437 9.33 -12.08 -7.81
C GLY A 437 8.43 -10.91 -7.50
N THR A 438 8.98 -9.72 -7.23
CA THR A 438 8.15 -8.51 -7.09
C THR A 438 8.56 -7.43 -8.09
N ILE A 439 9.86 -7.30 -8.39
CA ILE A 439 10.33 -6.54 -9.55
C ILE A 439 10.79 -7.50 -10.64
N ASN A 440 10.00 -7.63 -11.70
CA ASN A 440 10.35 -8.43 -12.87
C ASN A 440 10.49 -7.53 -14.08
N ILE A 441 11.53 -7.77 -14.87
CA ILE A 441 11.89 -6.98 -16.06
C ILE A 441 12.06 -7.94 -17.23
N ILE A 442 11.25 -7.81 -18.28
CA ILE A 442 11.48 -8.47 -19.56
C ILE A 442 12.04 -7.44 -20.54
N LEU A 443 13.23 -7.70 -21.08
CA LEU A 443 13.90 -6.87 -22.08
C LEU A 443 13.74 -7.48 -23.47
N LEU A 444 13.18 -6.69 -24.36
CA LEU A 444 13.04 -7.00 -25.78
C LEU A 444 13.83 -5.95 -26.58
N THR A 445 14.49 -6.37 -27.65
CA THR A 445 15.19 -5.45 -28.56
C THR A 445 15.05 -5.91 -29.99
N ASN A 446 15.04 -4.95 -30.92
CA ASN A 446 15.07 -5.27 -32.34
C ASN A 446 16.46 -5.70 -32.84
N MET A 447 17.52 -5.50 -32.06
CA MET A 447 18.88 -5.94 -32.40
C MET A 447 19.11 -7.40 -31.99
N LYS A 448 20.10 -8.08 -32.57
CA LYS A 448 20.47 -9.45 -32.18
C LYS A 448 21.61 -9.44 -31.16
N LEU A 449 21.28 -9.65 -29.89
CA LEU A 449 22.27 -9.66 -28.80
C LEU A 449 23.07 -10.97 -28.77
N SER A 450 24.40 -10.88 -28.63
CA SER A 450 25.20 -12.07 -28.29
C SER A 450 25.01 -12.48 -26.82
N ASN A 451 25.44 -13.70 -26.46
CA ASN A 451 25.37 -14.18 -25.06
C ASN A 451 26.08 -13.22 -24.09
N ARG A 452 27.22 -12.67 -24.50
CA ARG A 452 27.94 -11.63 -23.76
C ARG A 452 27.09 -10.36 -23.60
N ALA A 453 26.43 -9.91 -24.66
CA ALA A 453 25.59 -8.72 -24.60
C ALA A 453 24.38 -8.93 -23.70
N MET A 454 23.70 -10.09 -23.76
CA MET A 454 22.60 -10.43 -22.87
C MET A 454 23.02 -10.46 -21.40
N ALA A 455 24.18 -11.04 -21.08
CA ALA A 455 24.71 -11.02 -19.72
C ALA A 455 25.01 -9.58 -19.23
N ARG A 456 25.56 -8.72 -20.10
CA ARG A 456 25.79 -7.30 -19.77
C ARG A 456 24.48 -6.52 -19.62
N ALA A 457 23.44 -6.88 -20.37
CA ALA A 457 22.11 -6.27 -20.26
C ALA A 457 21.49 -6.50 -18.87
N ILE A 458 21.69 -7.66 -18.25
CA ILE A 458 21.22 -7.92 -16.87
C ILE A 458 21.89 -6.96 -15.88
N ILE A 459 23.18 -6.68 -16.03
CA ILE A 459 23.89 -5.71 -15.17
C ILE A 459 23.30 -4.31 -15.36
N ALA A 460 23.16 -3.85 -16.60
CA ALA A 460 22.58 -2.53 -16.90
C ALA A 460 21.15 -2.39 -16.35
N ALA A 461 20.33 -3.43 -16.47
CA ALA A 461 18.98 -3.46 -15.91
C ALA A 461 18.99 -3.41 -14.37
N THR A 462 19.93 -4.13 -13.73
CA THR A 462 20.07 -4.17 -12.28
C THR A 462 20.47 -2.80 -11.73
N GLU A 463 21.48 -2.17 -12.32
CA GLU A 463 21.95 -0.83 -11.94
C GLU A 463 20.84 0.21 -12.13
N ALA A 464 20.13 0.18 -13.26
CA ALA A 464 19.02 1.10 -13.52
C ALA A 464 17.84 0.94 -12.56
N LYS A 465 17.47 -0.31 -12.24
CA LYS A 465 16.44 -0.61 -11.23
C LYS A 465 16.87 -0.06 -9.86
N THR A 466 18.10 -0.34 -9.42
CA THR A 466 18.60 0.14 -8.13
C THR A 466 18.61 1.67 -8.08
N ALA A 467 19.07 2.34 -9.14
CA ALA A 467 19.03 3.79 -9.23
C ALA A 467 17.61 4.35 -9.11
N ALA A 468 16.62 3.74 -9.79
CA ALA A 468 15.22 4.16 -9.68
C ALA A 468 14.69 4.05 -8.23
N LEU A 469 15.04 2.97 -7.52
CA LEU A 469 14.63 2.79 -6.12
C LEU A 469 15.32 3.77 -5.16
N GLU A 470 16.61 4.05 -5.38
CA GLU A 470 17.38 5.00 -4.57
C GLU A 470 16.89 6.44 -4.78
N ASP A 471 16.66 6.85 -6.03
CA ASP A 471 16.12 8.19 -6.36
C ASP A 471 14.72 8.42 -5.79
N MET A 472 13.92 7.35 -5.72
CA MET A 472 12.62 7.38 -5.06
C MET A 472 12.70 7.29 -3.53
N ASP A 473 13.87 7.12 -2.91
CA ASP A 473 14.02 6.84 -1.47
C ASP A 473 13.16 5.66 -0.98
N ILE A 474 13.09 4.58 -1.77
CA ILE A 474 12.41 3.36 -1.32
C ILE A 474 13.18 2.77 -0.14
N ARG A 475 12.52 2.63 1.00
CA ARG A 475 13.15 2.10 2.24
C ARG A 475 13.08 0.57 2.28
N SER A 476 14.08 -0.04 2.90
CA SER A 476 14.04 -1.46 3.22
C SER A 476 12.86 -1.78 4.13
N ALA A 477 12.08 -2.83 3.85
CA ALA A 477 11.01 -3.30 4.72
C ALA A 477 11.54 -3.84 6.07
N TYR A 478 12.83 -4.17 6.12
CA TYR A 478 13.52 -4.80 7.27
C TYR A 478 14.24 -3.77 8.12
N THR A 479 15.04 -2.90 7.50
CA THR A 479 15.86 -1.88 8.17
C THR A 479 15.55 -0.47 7.67
N PRO A 480 14.28 -0.03 7.71
CA PRO A 480 13.80 1.17 7.01
C PRO A 480 14.42 2.47 7.53
N LEU A 481 14.82 2.50 8.80
CA LEU A 481 15.42 3.67 9.45
C LEU A 481 16.78 4.05 8.85
N VAL A 482 17.53 3.09 8.32
CA VAL A 482 18.94 3.28 7.91
C VAL A 482 19.18 2.95 6.44
N ASN A 483 18.49 1.95 5.90
CA ASN A 483 18.79 1.45 4.56
C ASN A 483 17.69 1.74 3.53
N GLN A 484 18.13 2.22 2.37
CA GLN A 484 17.34 2.26 1.13
C GLN A 484 17.39 0.89 0.44
N ALA A 485 16.30 0.46 -0.18
CA ALA A 485 16.26 -0.79 -0.90
C ALA A 485 17.04 -0.72 -2.22
N THR A 486 17.70 -1.82 -2.58
CA THR A 486 18.37 -1.99 -3.89
C THR A 486 17.53 -2.83 -4.86
N GLY A 487 16.47 -3.46 -4.36
CA GLY A 487 15.60 -4.37 -5.09
C GLY A 487 14.57 -5.01 -4.16
N THR A 488 13.93 -6.07 -4.63
CA THR A 488 13.12 -7.00 -3.83
C THR A 488 13.81 -8.36 -3.77
N GLY A 489 13.45 -9.17 -2.77
CA GLY A 489 14.18 -10.42 -2.45
C GLY A 489 14.12 -11.46 -3.56
N THR A 490 13.36 -11.18 -4.60
CA THR A 490 12.92 -12.11 -5.62
C THR A 490 13.00 -11.49 -7.03
N ASP A 491 13.74 -10.39 -7.20
CA ASP A 491 13.86 -9.70 -8.49
C ASP A 491 14.30 -10.62 -9.63
N ASN A 492 13.66 -10.51 -10.79
CA ASN A 492 14.01 -11.29 -11.97
C ASN A 492 14.16 -10.44 -13.24
N VAL A 493 15.13 -10.80 -14.08
CA VAL A 493 15.37 -10.20 -15.40
C VAL A 493 15.40 -11.28 -16.45
N LEU A 494 14.65 -11.08 -17.54
CA LEU A 494 14.66 -11.92 -18.73
C LEU A 494 15.03 -11.08 -19.94
N VAL A 495 16.09 -11.46 -20.64
CA VAL A 495 16.56 -10.79 -21.85
C VAL A 495 16.30 -11.67 -23.06
N VAL A 496 15.63 -11.13 -24.08
CA VAL A 496 15.39 -11.80 -25.37
C VAL A 496 16.40 -11.32 -26.40
N GLN A 497 16.96 -12.25 -27.18
CA GLN A 497 18.04 -11.96 -28.13
C GLN A 497 17.66 -10.94 -29.22
N GLY A 498 16.50 -11.08 -29.87
CA GLY A 498 16.08 -10.25 -31.02
C GLY A 498 16.67 -10.69 -32.37
N GLU A 499 16.18 -10.13 -33.48
CA GLU A 499 16.46 -10.64 -34.85
C GLU A 499 17.26 -9.70 -35.78
N GLY A 500 17.60 -8.48 -35.34
CA GLY A 500 18.26 -7.50 -36.21
C GLY A 500 19.78 -7.58 -36.26
N ARG A 501 20.42 -6.41 -36.43
CA ARG A 501 21.88 -6.32 -36.50
C ARG A 501 22.53 -6.82 -35.21
N ALA A 502 23.61 -7.58 -35.36
CA ALA A 502 24.32 -8.16 -34.22
C ALA A 502 24.93 -7.07 -33.31
N VAL A 503 24.70 -7.18 -32.01
CA VAL A 503 25.27 -6.32 -30.96
C VAL A 503 26.01 -7.19 -29.96
N GLN A 504 27.29 -6.86 -29.76
CA GLN A 504 28.22 -7.65 -28.94
C GLN A 504 28.40 -7.10 -27.52
N ASN A 505 27.90 -5.90 -27.24
CA ASN A 505 28.07 -5.23 -25.96
C ASN A 505 26.81 -4.43 -25.58
N ALA A 506 26.36 -4.62 -24.34
CA ALA A 506 25.28 -3.87 -23.72
C ALA A 506 25.69 -3.29 -22.36
N GLY A 507 26.99 -3.06 -22.13
CA GLY A 507 27.49 -2.37 -20.93
C GLY A 507 27.25 -0.86 -20.95
N GLY A 508 27.45 -0.17 -19.82
CA GLY A 508 27.14 1.26 -19.64
C GLY A 508 27.79 2.25 -20.62
N HIS A 509 28.92 1.90 -21.24
CA HIS A 509 29.56 2.73 -22.29
C HIS A 509 29.01 2.48 -23.71
N SER A 510 28.07 1.54 -23.87
CA SER A 510 27.46 1.21 -25.16
C SER A 510 26.08 1.86 -25.27
N LYS A 511 25.69 2.23 -26.49
CA LYS A 511 24.35 2.78 -26.74
C LYS A 511 23.26 1.78 -26.36
N MET A 512 23.46 0.48 -26.60
CA MET A 512 22.50 -0.55 -26.19
C MET A 512 22.33 -0.59 -24.66
N GLY A 513 23.43 -0.54 -23.90
CA GLY A 513 23.38 -0.47 -22.44
C GLY A 513 22.70 0.79 -21.90
N GLU A 514 22.95 1.95 -22.52
CA GLU A 514 22.26 3.21 -22.19
C GLU A 514 20.74 3.11 -22.42
N LEU A 515 20.31 2.59 -23.56
CA LEU A 515 18.88 2.43 -23.89
C LEU A 515 18.19 1.45 -22.93
N ILE A 516 18.84 0.33 -22.60
CA ILE A 516 18.35 -0.62 -21.58
C ILE A 516 18.21 0.08 -20.23
N ALA A 517 19.24 0.80 -19.79
CA ALA A 517 19.21 1.47 -18.49
C ALA A 517 18.08 2.52 -18.43
N LYS A 518 17.92 3.33 -19.48
CA LYS A 518 16.82 4.32 -19.56
C LYS A 518 15.44 3.66 -19.56
N ALA A 519 15.25 2.60 -20.36
CA ALA A 519 13.98 1.90 -20.45
C ALA A 519 13.59 1.28 -19.11
N VAL A 520 14.54 0.61 -18.45
CA VAL A 520 14.33 -0.03 -17.14
C VAL A 520 14.09 1.02 -16.05
N TYR A 521 14.89 2.08 -15.98
CA TYR A 521 14.71 3.14 -14.99
C TYR A 521 13.31 3.75 -15.08
N ALA A 522 12.88 4.13 -16.30
CA ALA A 522 11.55 4.68 -16.52
C ALA A 522 10.45 3.65 -16.20
N GLY A 523 10.65 2.39 -16.60
CA GLY A 523 9.68 1.32 -16.37
C GLY A 523 9.50 0.96 -14.89
N VAL A 524 10.58 0.96 -14.10
CA VAL A 524 10.53 0.73 -12.65
C VAL A 524 9.80 1.88 -11.96
N ASN A 525 10.13 3.13 -12.29
CA ASN A 525 9.42 4.30 -11.74
C ASN A 525 7.91 4.24 -12.02
N GLU A 526 7.53 3.98 -13.28
CA GLU A 526 6.11 3.88 -13.66
C GLU A 526 5.42 2.69 -12.98
N ALA A 527 6.05 1.52 -12.93
CA ALA A 527 5.48 0.33 -12.31
C ALA A 527 5.29 0.50 -10.78
N VAL A 528 6.26 1.08 -10.07
CA VAL A 528 6.14 1.39 -8.63
C VAL A 528 5.04 2.42 -8.40
N LEU A 529 4.93 3.44 -9.25
CA LEU A 529 3.85 4.42 -9.16
C LEU A 529 2.48 3.75 -9.36
N LYS A 530 2.31 2.92 -10.39
CA LYS A 530 1.03 2.21 -10.65
C LYS A 530 0.68 1.24 -9.53
N GLN A 531 1.64 0.44 -9.05
CA GLN A 531 1.42 -0.63 -8.09
C GLN A 531 1.31 -0.15 -6.64
N ASN A 532 2.12 0.81 -6.21
CA ASN A 532 2.21 1.23 -4.81
C ASN A 532 1.83 2.70 -4.58
N LYS A 533 1.54 3.46 -5.63
CA LYS A 533 1.21 4.89 -5.55
C LYS A 533 2.34 5.72 -4.91
N ILE A 534 3.58 5.32 -5.17
CA ILE A 534 4.80 5.96 -4.68
C ILE A 534 5.47 6.71 -5.82
N GLY A 535 5.77 7.99 -5.62
CA GLY A 535 6.56 8.85 -6.52
C GLY A 535 7.51 9.77 -5.74
N SER A 536 8.25 10.67 -6.39
CA SER A 536 9.30 11.50 -5.75
C SER A 536 8.79 12.68 -4.90
N GLY A 537 7.49 12.99 -4.89
CA GLY A 537 6.89 14.13 -4.18
C GLY A 537 6.08 13.76 -2.93
N ARG A 538 6.51 12.74 -2.16
CA ARG A 538 5.76 12.25 -0.99
C ARG A 538 5.78 13.25 0.15
N HIS A 539 4.64 13.40 0.82
CA HIS A 539 4.55 14.23 2.01
C HIS A 539 5.33 13.62 3.19
N ILE A 540 5.72 14.47 4.13
CA ILE A 540 6.57 14.10 5.27
C ILE A 540 6.04 12.90 6.08
N PHE A 541 4.73 12.84 6.35
CA PHE A 541 4.13 11.72 7.10
C PHE A 541 4.25 10.38 6.35
N GLN A 542 4.20 10.38 5.02
CA GLN A 542 4.44 9.16 4.25
C GLN A 542 5.91 8.73 4.36
N ARG A 543 6.85 9.66 4.25
CA ARG A 543 8.29 9.37 4.42
C ARG A 543 8.64 8.88 5.83
N LEU A 544 7.95 9.40 6.86
CA LEU A 544 8.04 8.92 8.24
C LEU A 544 7.42 7.52 8.41
N LYS A 545 6.25 7.27 7.81
CA LYS A 545 5.58 5.96 7.79
C LYS A 545 6.45 4.89 7.13
N GLU A 546 7.08 5.20 6.00
CA GLU A 546 8.04 4.34 5.31
C GLU A 546 9.26 3.99 6.19
N ARG A 547 9.61 4.88 7.12
CA ARG A 547 10.64 4.70 8.15
C ARG A 547 10.14 4.02 9.42
N LYS A 548 8.87 3.62 9.48
CA LYS A 548 8.17 3.10 10.67
C LYS A 548 8.17 4.07 11.86
N ILE A 549 8.14 5.38 11.57
CA ILE A 549 8.06 6.43 12.58
C ILE A 549 6.62 6.97 12.65
N SER A 550 5.99 6.84 13.81
CA SER A 550 4.68 7.41 14.12
C SER A 550 4.86 8.59 15.08
N LEU A 551 4.68 9.82 14.59
CA LEU A 551 4.79 11.01 15.43
C LEU A 551 3.82 10.99 16.59
N TYR A 552 2.59 10.53 16.35
CA TYR A 552 1.61 10.34 17.41
C TYR A 552 2.14 9.41 18.50
N SER A 553 2.65 8.22 18.13
CA SER A 553 3.14 7.24 19.11
C SER A 553 4.34 7.77 19.88
N LEU A 554 5.26 8.46 19.19
CA LEU A 554 6.42 9.08 19.83
C LEU A 554 6.01 10.20 20.79
N ALA A 555 5.08 11.07 20.37
CA ALA A 555 4.63 12.21 21.17
C ALA A 555 3.75 11.78 22.37
N ASP A 556 2.92 10.75 22.22
CA ASP A 556 2.10 10.18 23.29
C ASP A 556 2.95 9.41 24.32
N GLY A 557 4.03 8.77 23.84
CA GLY A 557 5.04 8.12 24.67
C GLY A 557 5.95 9.08 25.44
N VAL A 558 5.85 10.39 25.23
CA VAL A 558 6.59 11.37 26.03
C VAL A 558 6.00 11.45 27.44
N ASP A 559 6.60 10.72 28.37
CA ASP A 559 6.45 10.91 29.81
C ASP A 559 7.71 11.58 30.37
N CYS A 560 7.66 12.91 30.50
CA CYS A 560 8.67 13.65 31.26
C CYS A 560 7.98 14.40 32.41
N ASP A 561 8.68 14.51 33.55
CA ASP A 561 8.29 15.40 34.65
C ASP A 561 8.08 16.84 34.16
N CYS A 562 8.78 17.22 33.10
CA CYS A 562 8.69 18.53 32.46
C CYS A 562 7.31 18.86 31.89
N MET A 563 6.58 17.89 31.34
CA MET A 563 5.23 18.07 30.79
C MET A 563 4.22 18.31 31.92
N LEU A 564 4.36 17.55 33.01
CA LEU A 564 3.55 17.70 34.22
C LEU A 564 3.81 19.05 34.90
N GLN A 565 5.08 19.43 35.08
CA GLN A 565 5.49 20.72 35.65
C GLN A 565 4.96 21.91 34.83
N LYS A 566 4.85 21.75 33.50
CA LYS A 566 4.38 22.79 32.58
C LYS A 566 2.87 22.72 32.28
N GLY A 567 2.14 21.76 32.86
CA GLY A 567 0.69 21.61 32.68
C GLY A 567 0.26 21.30 31.23
N VAL A 568 1.15 20.71 30.41
CA VAL A 568 0.87 20.39 29.01
C VAL A 568 0.24 19.00 28.90
N LYS A 569 -0.98 18.92 28.35
CA LYS A 569 -1.64 17.63 28.09
C LYS A 569 -0.98 16.92 26.90
N LYS A 570 -0.68 15.62 27.03
CA LYS A 570 -0.09 14.77 25.98
C LYS A 570 -0.80 14.89 24.63
N ASN A 571 -2.13 14.78 24.61
CA ASN A 571 -2.92 14.92 23.38
C ASN A 571 -2.72 16.29 22.72
N ARG A 572 -2.60 17.37 23.50
CA ARG A 572 -2.36 18.72 22.95
C ARG A 572 -0.95 18.83 22.37
N PHE A 573 0.03 18.23 23.03
CA PHE A 573 1.41 18.17 22.54
C PHE A 573 1.49 17.41 21.21
N ALA A 574 0.96 16.19 21.15
CA ALA A 574 0.91 15.38 19.92
C ALA A 574 0.20 16.13 18.77
N LYS A 575 -0.93 16.82 19.05
CA LYS A 575 -1.65 17.66 18.08
C LYS A 575 -0.73 18.71 17.46
N THR A 576 0.02 19.39 18.33
CA THR A 576 0.85 20.53 17.96
C THR A 576 2.04 20.08 17.13
N VAL A 577 2.67 18.97 17.52
CA VAL A 577 3.75 18.34 16.75
C VAL A 577 3.26 17.96 15.36
N GLU A 578 2.15 17.21 15.23
CA GLU A 578 1.65 16.81 13.92
C GLU A 578 1.29 18.02 13.05
N HIS A 579 0.69 19.06 13.64
CA HIS A 579 0.33 20.28 12.94
C HIS A 579 1.55 21.03 12.38
N LEU A 580 2.59 21.21 13.21
CA LEU A 580 3.82 21.91 12.84
C LEU A 580 4.59 21.16 11.78
N VAL A 581 4.63 19.82 11.84
CA VAL A 581 5.32 19.02 10.83
C VAL A 581 4.70 19.17 9.43
N LEU A 582 3.43 19.57 9.33
CA LEU A 582 2.81 19.93 8.04
C LEU A 582 3.23 21.32 7.53
N GLU A 583 3.86 22.16 8.33
CA GLU A 583 4.36 23.46 7.88
C GLU A 583 5.60 23.28 7.02
N LYS A 584 5.65 23.99 5.88
CA LYS A 584 6.70 23.82 4.86
C LYS A 584 8.12 23.87 5.43
N LYS A 585 8.36 24.77 6.39
CA LYS A 585 9.68 24.96 6.98
C LYS A 585 10.10 23.80 7.88
N VAL A 586 9.21 23.33 8.75
CA VAL A 586 9.48 22.20 9.66
C VAL A 586 9.58 20.89 8.86
N ALA A 587 8.71 20.70 7.86
CA ALA A 587 8.80 19.56 6.94
C ALA A 587 10.17 19.52 6.24
N ALA A 588 10.61 20.64 5.64
CA ALA A 588 11.90 20.74 4.96
C ALA A 588 13.09 20.48 5.89
N PHE A 589 13.01 20.93 7.15
CA PHE A 589 14.02 20.62 8.17
C PHE A 589 14.13 19.11 8.45
N ILE A 590 13.00 18.43 8.66
CA ILE A 590 13.00 16.97 8.89
C ILE A 590 13.44 16.21 7.62
N GLU A 591 13.03 16.66 6.43
CA GLU A 591 13.46 16.07 5.16
C GLU A 591 14.98 16.17 4.95
N THR A 592 15.57 17.30 5.34
CA THR A 592 17.03 17.49 5.33
C THR A 592 17.71 16.54 6.32
N ALA A 593 17.11 16.36 7.50
CA ALA A 593 17.60 15.42 8.50
C ALA A 593 17.59 13.96 8.00
N PHE A 594 16.67 13.56 7.11
CA PHE A 594 16.70 12.22 6.51
C PHE A 594 17.97 11.97 5.70
N ALA A 595 18.31 12.89 4.78
CA ALA A 595 19.49 12.76 3.93
C ALA A 595 20.78 12.79 4.76
N LEU A 596 20.86 13.71 5.73
CA LEU A 596 21.98 13.80 6.66
C LEU A 596 22.11 12.54 7.51
N SER A 597 21.00 12.00 8.00
CA SER A 597 20.98 10.76 8.79
C SER A 597 21.52 9.59 7.99
N ASP A 598 21.08 9.40 6.75
CA ASP A 598 21.58 8.31 5.90
C ASP A 598 23.10 8.47 5.64
N ALA A 599 23.60 9.69 5.42
CA ALA A 599 25.03 9.95 5.23
C ALA A 599 25.86 9.75 6.51
N TYR A 600 25.32 10.13 7.66
CA TYR A 600 25.96 9.95 8.97
C TYR A 600 26.08 8.47 9.35
N GLU A 601 25.00 7.70 9.20
CA GLU A 601 25.01 6.26 9.49
C GLU A 601 25.94 5.48 8.54
N ARG A 602 26.21 6.01 7.34
CA ARG A 602 27.21 5.48 6.40
C ARG A 602 28.64 5.94 6.70
N GLY A 603 28.84 6.84 7.67
CA GLY A 603 30.13 7.42 8.02
C GLY A 603 30.70 8.42 6.99
N LEU A 604 29.87 8.86 6.04
CA LEU A 604 30.22 9.88 5.03
C LEU A 604 30.25 11.28 5.65
N ILE A 605 29.45 11.49 6.69
CA ILE A 605 29.48 12.68 7.54
C ILE A 605 29.78 12.19 8.96
N ARG A 606 30.78 12.80 9.62
CA ARG A 606 31.25 12.37 10.94
C ARG A 606 30.98 13.39 12.04
N ASP A 607 30.84 14.66 11.67
CA ASP A 607 30.56 15.76 12.59
C ASP A 607 29.22 16.39 12.23
N ILE A 608 28.32 16.46 13.21
CA ILE A 608 26.99 17.02 13.08
C ILE A 608 26.82 18.31 13.92
N GLY A 609 27.90 18.92 14.39
CA GLY A 609 27.87 20.11 15.24
C GLY A 609 27.16 21.31 14.61
N LEU A 610 27.34 21.54 13.30
CA LEU A 610 26.60 22.58 12.57
C LEU A 610 25.10 22.26 12.48
N PHE A 611 24.76 20.99 12.31
CA PHE A 611 23.37 20.56 12.33
C PHE A 611 22.74 20.74 13.72
N GLN A 612 23.46 20.39 14.79
CA GLN A 612 23.03 20.62 16.17
C GLN A 612 22.82 22.10 16.49
N LYS A 613 23.65 23.00 15.95
CA LYS A 613 23.42 24.44 16.07
C LYS A 613 22.15 24.87 15.35
N TRP A 614 21.93 24.39 14.13
CA TRP A 614 20.70 24.66 13.39
C TRP A 614 19.45 24.12 14.12
N CYS A 615 19.56 22.98 14.79
CA CYS A 615 18.51 22.46 15.66
C CYS A 615 18.12 23.46 16.76
N LEU A 616 19.07 24.09 17.45
CA LEU A 616 18.78 25.11 18.46
C LEU A 616 18.03 26.30 17.87
N ASP A 617 18.42 26.75 16.67
CA ASP A 617 17.75 27.86 15.96
C ASP A 617 16.30 27.49 15.59
N ILE A 618 16.07 26.28 15.07
CA ILE A 618 14.73 25.78 14.71
C ILE A 618 13.84 25.62 15.95
N ALA A 619 14.34 25.03 17.04
CA ALA A 619 13.58 24.94 18.30
C ALA A 619 13.25 26.33 18.86
N SER A 620 14.18 27.28 18.74
CA SER A 620 13.98 28.65 19.17
C SER A 620 12.86 29.34 18.39
N GLU A 621 12.86 29.15 17.08
CA GLU A 621 11.82 29.68 16.21
C GLU A 621 10.45 29.08 16.51
N ILE A 622 10.34 27.75 16.64
CA ILE A 622 9.08 27.07 16.96
C ILE A 622 8.52 27.55 18.31
N SER A 623 9.38 27.72 19.31
CA SER A 623 8.95 28.14 20.66
C SER A 623 8.66 29.64 20.77
N GLY A 624 9.20 30.45 19.85
CA GLY A 624 9.17 31.92 19.91
C GLY A 624 10.14 32.51 20.96
N GLN A 625 11.12 31.75 21.42
CA GLN A 625 12.12 32.19 22.40
C GLN A 625 13.46 31.50 22.17
N ARG A 626 14.54 32.01 22.77
CA ARG A 626 15.86 31.37 22.68
C ARG A 626 15.87 30.02 23.42
N ILE A 627 16.37 28.98 22.74
CA ILE A 627 16.61 27.63 23.25
C ILE A 627 18.11 27.36 23.23
N ASP A 628 18.68 27.06 24.39
CA ASP A 628 20.12 26.78 24.53
C ASP A 628 20.43 25.28 24.60
N HIS A 629 19.42 24.42 24.77
CA HIS A 629 19.57 22.96 24.85
C HIS A 629 18.36 22.24 24.26
N ILE A 630 18.59 21.19 23.46
CA ILE A 630 17.55 20.30 22.94
C ILE A 630 17.30 19.17 23.93
N GLN A 631 16.07 19.06 24.44
CA GLN A 631 15.71 17.99 25.35
C GLN A 631 15.61 16.65 24.61
N ASP A 632 16.19 15.59 25.18
CA ASP A 632 16.11 14.25 24.62
C ASP A 632 14.88 13.50 25.15
N PHE A 633 13.82 13.46 24.34
CA PHE A 633 12.60 12.71 24.63
C PHE A 633 12.64 11.28 24.11
N LEU A 634 13.62 10.97 23.24
CA LEU A 634 13.64 9.79 22.39
C LEU A 634 14.89 8.94 22.62
N ASN A 635 15.56 9.09 23.77
CA ASN A 635 16.79 8.39 24.10
C ASN A 635 16.64 6.87 23.95
N ASP A 636 15.54 6.31 24.47
CA ASP A 636 15.28 4.86 24.46
C ASP A 636 14.69 4.34 23.14
N GLN A 637 14.45 5.23 22.16
CA GLN A 637 13.92 4.85 20.86
C GLN A 637 15.04 4.44 19.91
N PRO A 638 14.86 3.37 19.10
CA PRO A 638 15.86 2.87 18.16
C PRO A 638 15.98 3.72 16.89
N ILE A 639 15.87 5.05 17.01
CA ILE A 639 15.92 6.02 15.91
C ILE A 639 17.38 6.49 15.71
N PRO A 640 17.89 6.59 14.47
CA PRO A 640 19.23 7.11 14.17
C PRO A 640 19.48 8.49 14.80
N LEU A 641 20.74 8.75 15.19
CA LEU A 641 21.09 9.92 16.00
C LEU A 641 20.62 11.25 15.39
N VAL A 642 20.93 11.50 14.12
CA VAL A 642 20.57 12.75 13.42
C VAL A 642 19.06 12.94 13.39
N LEU A 643 18.32 11.89 13.03
CA LEU A 643 16.86 11.94 12.94
C LEU A 643 16.23 12.10 14.34
N LYS A 644 16.79 11.42 15.35
CA LYS A 644 16.41 11.57 16.76
C LYS A 644 16.59 13.02 17.22
N THR A 645 17.74 13.63 16.94
CA THR A 645 18.00 15.04 17.26
C THR A 645 17.00 15.97 16.57
N ALA A 646 16.67 15.73 15.29
CA ALA A 646 15.68 16.53 14.56
C ALA A 646 14.28 16.45 15.17
N LEU A 647 13.82 15.25 15.53
CA LEU A 647 12.51 15.06 16.17
C LEU A 647 12.46 15.69 17.57
N ASN A 648 13.51 15.48 18.38
CA ASN A 648 13.66 16.11 19.69
C ASN A 648 13.69 17.64 19.60
N THR A 649 14.22 18.19 18.51
CA THR A 649 14.20 19.64 18.23
C THR A 649 12.79 20.17 18.11
N VAL A 650 11.97 19.52 17.28
CA VAL A 650 10.56 19.88 17.12
C VAL A 650 9.83 19.74 18.47
N PHE A 651 10.05 18.63 19.17
CA PHE A 651 9.40 18.35 20.45
C PHE A 651 9.76 19.39 21.51
N THR A 652 11.04 19.76 21.60
CA THR A 652 11.52 20.82 22.51
C THR A 652 10.85 22.15 22.18
N GLY A 653 10.86 22.54 20.90
CA GLY A 653 10.21 23.79 20.45
C GLY A 653 8.73 23.84 20.81
N VAL A 654 7.99 22.75 20.56
CA VAL A 654 6.57 22.63 20.89
C VAL A 654 6.33 22.74 22.39
N LEU A 655 7.07 21.98 23.20
CA LEU A 655 6.91 21.95 24.65
C LEU A 655 7.08 23.34 25.24
N GLU A 656 8.14 24.03 24.83
CA GLU A 656 8.46 25.36 25.31
C GLU A 656 7.47 26.43 24.83
N GLY A 657 7.00 26.32 23.58
CA GLY A 657 6.00 27.23 23.04
C GLY A 657 4.61 27.08 23.68
N LEU A 658 4.20 25.85 23.99
CA LEU A 658 2.93 25.58 24.69
C LEU A 658 2.96 26.08 26.14
N ASN A 659 4.09 25.92 26.84
CA ASN A 659 4.27 26.39 28.22
C ASN A 659 4.06 27.92 28.34
N LYS A 660 4.62 28.71 27.41
CA LYS A 660 4.48 30.17 27.41
C LYS A 660 3.23 30.70 26.71
N LYS A 661 2.35 29.83 26.20
CA LYS A 661 1.18 30.19 25.37
C LYS A 661 1.54 30.99 24.11
N THR A 662 2.77 30.89 23.62
CA THR A 662 3.18 31.49 22.34
C THR A 662 2.59 30.71 21.17
N ILE A 663 2.36 29.39 21.33
CA ILE A 663 1.59 28.57 20.40
C ILE A 663 0.12 28.54 20.85
N LYS A 664 -0.76 29.18 20.07
CA LYS A 664 -2.22 29.12 20.24
C LYS A 664 -2.84 28.17 19.22
N LEU A 665 -2.93 26.89 19.56
CA LEU A 665 -3.90 26.00 18.92
C LEU A 665 -5.19 26.11 19.74
N GLU A 666 -6.20 26.79 19.17
CA GLU A 666 -7.57 26.82 19.70
C GLU A 666 -8.26 25.45 19.59
#